data_AF-A0A0R0LJG6-F1
#
_entry.id   AF-A0A0R0LJG6-F1
#
_cell.length_a   1.000
_cell.length_b   1.000
_cell.length_c   1.000
_cell.angle_alpha   90.00
_cell.angle_beta   90.00
_cell.angle_gamma   90.00
#
_symmetry.space_group_name_H-M   'P 1'
#
loop_
_entity.id
_entity.type
_entity.pdbx_description
1 polymer ?
#
loop_
_entity_poly.entity_id
_entity_poly.type
_entity_poly.pdbx_seq_one_letter_code
_entity_poly.pdbx_strand_id
1 'polypeptide(L)'
;MHCVLLSKSQAQASLKLCKKIRGCEEMVHSAYDCLELVRECPAKIESIESYGSKLLVGCSDGSLRIFAPETESSSDGSKSYALEKNLAGFAKKPVLSMTVVESRDFLISLSESIAFHRLPFFETIAVITKAKGANLFCWDHRRGFLCFARQKRVCIFRHDGGRGFVEVKDFGVADTVKSMCWCGENICLGIRREYVILNASNGALSEVFTSGRLAPPLVVSLPSGELLLGKENIGVFVDQNGKLLPEGRICWSEAPLEVVIQKPYAIALLPRFVEIRSLRAPYPLIQTVVLRNVRHLCQSNDSTILALDNSIHGLFPVPLGAQIVQLTASGNFEEALSLCKLLPPEDSSLRAAKEGSIHIRYAHYLFDNGSYEEAMEHFLASQIEITYVLSLYPSIILPKTTIVHDPEKLDIYGDASYLSRASSGVSDDMEPPSTSHMSEFDESAALESKKMNHNMLMALIKYLQKKRFSFIEKATAEGTEEVVLDAVGDNFASYNRLKKTNKGRGNIPVSSGAREMASVLDTALLQALLLTGQSSVALELLRGVNYCDLKICEEILRKGNHHVALLELFKHNSLHRDALELLHKLVDESKSGQSEITQRFKPEDIVEYLKPLCGTDPILVLEFSMLVLESCPSQTIDLFLSGNIPADMVSSYLKKHSPNMQARYLELMLAMNENAVSGNLQNEMVHIYLSEVLDWYADLSAQEKWDEKDHSPTRKKLLTALESIAGYNPEALLKRLPLDALYEEHAILLGKMNQHDLALSLYVHKLNAPELALSYCDRVYESMHQPSSKNSSNIYLVLLQIYLNPRRTTAGFEKRITNLLSPQSKTIPKLTPTPSIKSRGRGSKKIAAIEGAEDTKVSLSSTDSGRSDGDADEYNDEGGSTIMLDEVLDLLSRRWDRINGAQALKLLPKETKLQDLLSFLGPLLRKSSEMYRNCSVIKSLRQSENLQVKDKLYSQRKAVVKITGDSMCSLCHKKIGTSVFAVYPNGSTLVHFVCFRDSQNMKAVGKGSQLRKRL
;
A
#
# COMPACT_ATOMS: atom_id res chain seq x y z
N MET A 1 -39.60 -23.40 -18.44
CA MET A 1 -38.80 -23.22 -19.68
C MET A 1 -39.74 -23.27 -20.88
N HIS A 2 -40.22 -22.13 -21.41
CA HIS A 2 -40.89 -22.11 -22.73
C HIS A 2 -41.02 -20.72 -23.38
N CYS A 3 -40.97 -19.60 -22.63
CA CYS A 3 -41.31 -18.27 -23.15
C CYS A 3 -40.14 -17.30 -23.39
N VAL A 4 -38.88 -17.74 -23.34
CA VAL A 4 -37.69 -16.84 -23.36
C VAL A 4 -36.83 -16.97 -24.64
N LEU A 5 -37.31 -17.72 -25.65
CA LEU A 5 -36.65 -17.86 -26.96
C LEU A 5 -37.35 -17.10 -28.10
N LEU A 6 -38.31 -16.23 -27.79
CA LEU A 6 -38.89 -15.30 -28.77
C LEU A 6 -37.88 -14.20 -29.10
N SER A 7 -37.17 -14.45 -30.21
CA SER A 7 -35.90 -13.83 -30.58
C SER A 7 -35.94 -12.31 -30.81
N LYS A 8 -34.75 -11.72 -30.93
CA LYS A 8 -34.52 -10.34 -31.42
C LYS A 8 -35.35 -10.00 -32.67
N SER A 9 -35.65 -10.97 -33.54
CA SER A 9 -36.43 -10.73 -34.76
C SER A 9 -37.88 -10.37 -34.46
N GLN A 10 -38.52 -10.93 -33.42
CA GLN A 10 -39.89 -10.56 -33.05
C GLN A 10 -39.95 -9.16 -32.44
N ALA A 11 -39.02 -8.80 -31.54
CA ALA A 11 -38.96 -7.44 -31.00
C ALA A 11 -38.76 -6.39 -32.11
N GLN A 12 -37.86 -6.66 -33.06
CA GLN A 12 -37.67 -5.82 -34.24
C GLN A 12 -38.86 -5.85 -35.22
N ALA A 13 -39.58 -6.96 -35.34
CA ALA A 13 -40.78 -7.05 -36.16
C ALA A 13 -41.93 -6.21 -35.59
N SER A 14 -42.18 -6.26 -34.28
CA SER A 14 -43.18 -5.43 -33.59
C SER A 14 -42.89 -3.93 -33.77
N LEU A 15 -41.62 -3.53 -33.60
CA LEU A 15 -41.18 -2.15 -33.86
C LEU A 15 -41.34 -1.76 -35.34
N LYS A 16 -40.94 -2.62 -36.29
CA LYS A 16 -41.12 -2.37 -37.74
C LYS A 16 -42.58 -2.31 -38.16
N LEU A 17 -43.48 -3.04 -37.50
CA LEU A 17 -44.92 -3.01 -37.78
C LEU A 17 -45.55 -1.71 -37.26
N CYS A 18 -45.19 -1.26 -36.05
CA CYS A 18 -45.64 0.03 -35.50
C CYS A 18 -45.17 1.21 -36.37
N LYS A 19 -43.92 1.22 -36.84
CA LYS A 19 -43.39 2.26 -37.74
C LYS A 19 -44.12 2.38 -39.10
N LYS A 20 -45.04 1.45 -39.43
CA LYS A 20 -45.90 1.52 -40.63
C LYS A 20 -47.22 2.28 -40.39
N ILE A 21 -47.55 2.63 -39.15
CA ILE A 21 -48.71 3.45 -38.79
C ILE A 21 -48.26 4.91 -38.63
N ARG A 22 -48.62 5.78 -39.59
CA ARG A 22 -48.32 7.21 -39.52
C ARG A 22 -49.05 7.86 -38.34
N GLY A 23 -48.30 8.22 -37.30
CA GLY A 23 -48.80 9.05 -36.18
C GLY A 23 -48.43 8.57 -34.78
N CYS A 24 -47.88 7.37 -34.61
CA CYS A 24 -47.38 6.93 -33.31
C CYS A 24 -46.01 7.55 -33.01
N GLU A 25 -45.89 8.22 -31.86
CA GLU A 25 -44.59 8.40 -31.18
C GLU A 25 -44.00 7.01 -30.90
N GLU A 26 -42.67 6.87 -30.91
CA GLU A 26 -42.04 5.55 -30.82
C GLU A 26 -42.30 4.89 -29.46
N MET A 27 -43.06 3.78 -29.44
CA MET A 27 -43.30 2.99 -28.23
C MET A 27 -41.97 2.51 -27.64
N VAL A 28 -41.69 2.94 -26.41
CA VAL A 28 -40.40 2.77 -25.74
C VAL A 28 -40.20 1.33 -25.25
N HIS A 29 -41.21 0.75 -24.59
CA HIS A 29 -41.24 -0.65 -24.14
C HIS A 29 -42.67 -1.09 -23.76
N SER A 30 -42.91 -2.38 -23.62
CA SER A 30 -44.17 -2.90 -23.05
C SER A 30 -44.14 -2.81 -21.52
N ALA A 31 -44.95 -1.92 -20.95
CA ALA A 31 -45.13 -1.80 -19.50
C ALA A 31 -46.24 -2.73 -18.96
N TYR A 32 -47.22 -3.06 -19.79
CA TYR A 32 -48.38 -3.88 -19.43
C TYR A 32 -48.74 -4.90 -20.52
N ASP A 33 -49.03 -6.13 -20.10
CA ASP A 33 -49.67 -7.13 -20.96
C ASP A 33 -51.19 -7.00 -20.83
N CYS A 34 -51.90 -7.00 -21.96
CA CYS A 34 -53.36 -6.88 -22.00
C CYS A 34 -54.00 -8.24 -22.25
N LEU A 35 -54.77 -8.74 -21.29
CA LEU A 35 -55.47 -10.03 -21.36
C LEU A 35 -56.98 -9.83 -21.26
N GLU A 36 -57.74 -10.67 -21.95
CA GLU A 36 -59.20 -10.74 -21.85
C GLU A 36 -59.60 -11.56 -20.61
N LEU A 37 -60.37 -10.97 -19.70
CA LEU A 37 -60.80 -11.59 -18.44
C LEU A 37 -62.21 -12.19 -18.56
N VAL A 38 -63.13 -11.42 -19.15
CA VAL A 38 -64.53 -11.79 -19.38
C VAL A 38 -64.88 -11.46 -20.83
N ARG A 39 -65.21 -12.48 -21.63
CA ARG A 39 -65.53 -12.34 -23.06
C ARG A 39 -66.86 -11.66 -23.31
N GLU A 40 -67.91 -12.19 -22.69
CA GLU A 40 -69.30 -11.77 -22.92
C GLU A 40 -70.08 -11.66 -21.60
N CYS A 41 -70.33 -10.42 -21.17
CA CYS A 41 -71.34 -10.10 -20.18
C CYS A 41 -72.70 -9.96 -20.88
N PRO A 42 -73.75 -10.73 -20.50
CA PRO A 42 -75.07 -10.68 -21.15
C PRO A 42 -75.85 -9.35 -21.04
N ALA A 43 -75.30 -8.32 -20.40
CA ALA A 43 -75.87 -6.98 -20.35
C ALA A 43 -74.74 -5.95 -20.34
N LYS A 44 -75.03 -4.78 -20.90
CA LYS A 44 -74.06 -3.70 -21.06
C LYS A 44 -73.56 -3.22 -19.70
N ILE A 45 -72.24 -3.05 -19.59
CA ILE A 45 -71.56 -2.50 -18.43
C ILE A 45 -71.78 -0.97 -18.39
N GLU A 46 -72.13 -0.48 -17.20
CA GLU A 46 -72.34 0.94 -16.87
C GLU A 46 -71.47 1.41 -15.70
N SER A 47 -70.93 0.49 -14.90
CA SER A 47 -69.85 0.73 -13.94
C SER A 47 -69.14 -0.59 -13.58
N ILE A 48 -67.88 -0.48 -13.18
CA ILE A 48 -67.06 -1.62 -12.74
C ILE A 48 -66.21 -1.22 -11.53
N GLU A 49 -66.06 -2.13 -10.58
CA GLU A 49 -65.19 -1.99 -9.41
C GLU A 49 -64.49 -3.32 -9.09
N SER A 50 -63.41 -3.29 -8.30
CA SER A 50 -62.77 -4.51 -7.78
C SER A 50 -62.90 -4.64 -6.26
N TYR A 51 -63.02 -5.87 -5.77
CA TYR A 51 -63.15 -6.21 -4.36
C TYR A 51 -62.37 -7.50 -4.06
N GLY A 52 -61.25 -7.38 -3.34
CA GLY A 52 -60.25 -8.44 -3.25
C GLY A 52 -59.80 -8.91 -4.64
N SER A 53 -60.04 -10.19 -4.96
CA SER A 53 -59.76 -10.77 -6.29
C SER A 53 -60.94 -10.70 -7.27
N LYS A 54 -62.11 -10.23 -6.84
CA LYS A 54 -63.38 -10.27 -7.59
C LYS A 54 -63.67 -8.96 -8.31
N LEU A 55 -64.41 -9.04 -9.42
CA LEU A 55 -64.87 -7.90 -10.20
C LEU A 55 -66.38 -7.71 -10.00
N LEU A 56 -66.77 -6.50 -9.62
CA LEU A 56 -68.15 -6.08 -9.39
C LEU A 56 -68.61 -5.25 -10.58
N VAL A 57 -69.65 -5.71 -11.28
CA VAL A 57 -70.07 -5.18 -12.59
C VAL A 57 -71.50 -4.69 -12.51
N GLY A 58 -71.66 -3.37 -12.52
CA GLY A 58 -72.95 -2.67 -12.52
C GLY A 58 -73.50 -2.58 -13.94
N CYS A 59 -74.67 -3.17 -14.18
CA CYS A 59 -75.21 -3.36 -15.53
C CYS A 59 -76.35 -2.39 -15.87
N SER A 60 -76.62 -2.22 -17.16
CA SER A 60 -77.70 -1.37 -17.71
C SER A 60 -79.10 -1.85 -17.34
N ASP A 61 -79.26 -3.12 -17.01
CA ASP A 61 -80.50 -3.73 -16.51
C ASP A 61 -80.74 -3.48 -15.00
N GLY A 62 -79.79 -2.83 -14.31
CA GLY A 62 -79.83 -2.62 -12.86
C GLY A 62 -79.38 -3.84 -12.04
N SER A 63 -78.88 -4.91 -12.66
CA SER A 63 -78.23 -6.01 -11.95
C SER A 63 -76.81 -5.65 -11.50
N LEU A 64 -76.38 -6.25 -10.40
CA LEU A 64 -74.97 -6.30 -10.00
C LEU A 64 -74.45 -7.72 -10.20
N ARG A 65 -73.42 -7.85 -11.04
CA ARG A 65 -72.82 -9.15 -11.40
C ARG A 65 -71.42 -9.24 -10.79
N ILE A 66 -71.10 -10.41 -10.25
CA ILE A 66 -69.86 -10.65 -9.51
C ILE A 66 -69.10 -11.73 -10.24
N PHE A 67 -67.93 -11.38 -10.76
CA PHE A 67 -67.03 -12.32 -11.41
C PHE A 67 -65.84 -12.63 -10.48
N ALA A 68 -65.43 -13.89 -10.45
CA ALA A 68 -64.28 -14.37 -9.68
C ALA A 68 -63.29 -15.10 -10.60
N PRO A 69 -61.99 -15.16 -10.26
CA PRO A 69 -61.02 -15.94 -11.03
C PRO A 69 -61.42 -17.42 -11.04
N GLU A 70 -61.27 -18.08 -12.19
CA GLU A 70 -61.46 -19.53 -12.28
C GLU A 70 -60.38 -20.25 -11.46
N THR A 71 -60.78 -21.17 -10.58
CA THR A 71 -59.88 -21.91 -9.68
C THR A 71 -59.09 -23.01 -10.39
N GLU A 72 -59.51 -23.40 -11.59
CA GLU A 72 -58.79 -24.37 -12.43
C GLU A 72 -57.84 -23.61 -13.37
N SER A 73 -56.53 -23.70 -13.10
CA SER A 73 -55.53 -23.07 -13.94
C SER A 73 -55.51 -23.67 -15.34
N SER A 74 -56.09 -22.96 -16.31
CA SER A 74 -55.95 -23.28 -17.74
C SER A 74 -54.47 -23.34 -18.11
N SER A 75 -54.09 -24.31 -18.95
CA SER A 75 -52.69 -24.62 -19.24
C SER A 75 -51.91 -23.49 -19.94
N ASP A 76 -52.60 -22.53 -20.54
CA ASP A 76 -52.01 -21.31 -21.13
C ASP A 76 -51.73 -20.19 -20.10
N GLY A 77 -52.07 -20.38 -18.82
CA GLY A 77 -51.86 -19.35 -17.78
C GLY A 77 -52.78 -18.14 -17.89
N SER A 78 -53.81 -18.21 -18.74
CA SER A 78 -54.82 -17.17 -18.90
C SER A 78 -55.68 -17.05 -17.63
N LYS A 79 -55.70 -15.87 -17.01
CA LYS A 79 -56.55 -15.55 -15.85
C LYS A 79 -58.01 -15.26 -16.30
N SER A 80 -58.74 -16.31 -16.65
CA SER A 80 -60.18 -16.23 -16.93
C SER A 80 -61.01 -15.93 -15.67
N TYR A 81 -62.12 -15.22 -15.86
CA TYR A 81 -63.06 -14.84 -14.80
C TYR A 81 -64.47 -15.38 -15.07
N ALA A 82 -64.97 -16.23 -14.18
CA ALA A 82 -66.32 -16.80 -14.24
C ALA A 82 -67.33 -15.97 -13.43
N LEU A 83 -68.60 -16.00 -13.83
CA LEU A 83 -69.71 -15.35 -13.11
C LEU A 83 -70.08 -16.17 -11.86
N GLU A 84 -69.71 -15.67 -10.68
CA GLU A 84 -70.00 -16.29 -9.38
C GLU A 84 -71.43 -16.01 -8.90
N LYS A 85 -71.90 -14.76 -9.06
CA LYS A 85 -73.20 -14.31 -8.53
C LYS A 85 -73.83 -13.24 -9.43
N ASN A 86 -75.14 -13.34 -9.66
CA ASN A 86 -75.94 -12.32 -10.32
C ASN A 86 -77.04 -11.82 -9.37
N LEU A 87 -76.99 -10.54 -8.99
CA LEU A 87 -77.98 -9.87 -8.15
C LEU A 87 -78.96 -9.10 -9.05
N ALA A 88 -79.90 -9.84 -9.64
CA ALA A 88 -81.01 -9.26 -10.39
C ALA A 88 -81.86 -8.36 -9.47
N GLY A 89 -82.15 -7.13 -9.92
CA GLY A 89 -82.93 -6.16 -9.14
C GLY A 89 -82.14 -5.39 -8.06
N PHE A 90 -80.82 -5.49 -8.03
CA PHE A 90 -79.94 -4.69 -7.15
C PHE A 90 -80.22 -3.17 -7.23
N ALA A 91 -80.55 -2.67 -8.43
CA ALA A 91 -81.07 -1.34 -8.67
C ALA A 91 -82.27 -1.37 -9.63
N LYS A 92 -83.14 -0.34 -9.54
CA LYS A 92 -84.29 -0.15 -10.45
C LYS A 92 -83.94 0.59 -11.75
N LYS A 93 -82.65 0.90 -11.94
CA LYS A 93 -82.07 1.69 -13.02
C LYS A 93 -80.62 1.24 -13.25
N PRO A 94 -80.01 1.54 -14.42
CA PRO A 94 -78.57 1.44 -14.63
C PRO A 94 -77.75 1.86 -13.40
N VAL A 95 -76.74 1.05 -13.05
CA VAL A 95 -75.77 1.39 -11.99
C VAL A 95 -74.68 2.24 -12.63
N LEU A 96 -74.81 3.56 -12.50
CA LEU A 96 -74.01 4.58 -13.20
C LEU A 96 -72.59 4.76 -12.63
N SER A 97 -72.39 4.35 -11.39
CA SER A 97 -71.11 4.44 -10.68
C SER A 97 -71.16 3.55 -9.44
N MET A 98 -70.02 2.97 -9.10
CA MET A 98 -69.79 2.26 -7.86
C MET A 98 -68.49 2.75 -7.20
N THR A 99 -68.33 2.46 -5.91
CA THR A 99 -67.04 2.58 -5.20
C THR A 99 -66.99 1.55 -4.08
N VAL A 100 -65.98 0.68 -4.08
CA VAL A 100 -65.73 -0.27 -2.98
C VAL A 100 -64.95 0.43 -1.86
N VAL A 101 -65.41 0.29 -0.62
CA VAL A 101 -64.76 0.85 0.57
C VAL A 101 -64.41 -0.30 1.51
N GLU A 102 -63.35 -1.05 1.17
CA GLU A 102 -62.93 -2.25 1.91
C GLU A 102 -62.66 -1.95 3.39
N SER A 103 -62.10 -0.77 3.71
CA SER A 103 -61.83 -0.33 5.09
C SER A 103 -63.07 -0.11 5.97
N ARG A 104 -64.28 -0.30 5.43
CA ARG A 104 -65.58 -0.17 6.14
C ARG A 104 -66.62 -1.21 5.73
N ASP A 105 -66.21 -2.27 5.02
CA ASP A 105 -67.09 -3.37 4.54
C ASP A 105 -68.37 -2.89 3.81
N PHE A 106 -68.26 -1.90 2.92
CA PHE A 106 -69.40 -1.51 2.07
C PHE A 106 -69.04 -1.11 0.64
N LEU A 107 -70.02 -1.31 -0.25
CA LEU A 107 -70.10 -0.83 -1.61
C LEU A 107 -71.00 0.41 -1.66
N ILE A 108 -70.49 1.52 -2.17
CA ILE A 108 -71.30 2.68 -2.59
C ILE A 108 -71.76 2.42 -4.02
N SER A 109 -73.01 2.75 -4.34
CA SER A 109 -73.57 2.67 -5.68
C SER A 109 -74.45 3.87 -6.00
N LEU A 110 -74.44 4.32 -7.26
CA LEU A 110 -75.30 5.38 -7.78
C LEU A 110 -76.18 4.82 -8.91
N SER A 111 -77.50 4.99 -8.81
CA SER A 111 -78.46 4.62 -9.87
C SER A 111 -79.56 5.67 -10.02
N GLU A 112 -80.67 5.56 -9.28
CA GLU A 112 -81.63 6.68 -9.12
C GLU A 112 -81.24 7.62 -7.96
N SER A 113 -80.45 7.11 -7.02
CA SER A 113 -79.91 7.78 -5.83
C SER A 113 -78.63 7.07 -5.40
N ILE A 114 -77.96 7.58 -4.35
CA ILE A 114 -76.82 6.90 -3.74
C ILE A 114 -77.31 5.90 -2.68
N ALA A 115 -76.87 4.65 -2.81
CA ALA A 115 -77.16 3.55 -1.89
C ALA A 115 -75.87 2.86 -1.43
N PHE A 116 -75.83 2.49 -0.14
CA PHE A 116 -74.73 1.80 0.51
C PHE A 116 -75.13 0.35 0.79
N HIS A 117 -74.29 -0.61 0.40
CA HIS A 117 -74.56 -2.04 0.54
C HIS A 117 -73.43 -2.75 1.28
N ARG A 118 -73.76 -3.67 2.20
CA ARG A 118 -72.80 -4.36 3.05
C ARG A 118 -72.00 -5.40 2.27
N LEU A 119 -70.69 -5.35 2.31
CA LEU A 119 -69.82 -6.41 1.79
C LEU A 119 -69.69 -7.53 2.84
N PRO A 120 -69.53 -8.81 2.44
CA PRO A 120 -69.58 -9.36 1.08
C PRO A 120 -71.00 -9.77 0.62
N PHE A 121 -72.06 -9.42 1.34
CA PHE A 121 -73.41 -9.97 1.11
C PHE A 121 -74.28 -9.18 0.12
N PHE A 122 -73.98 -7.88 -0.05
CA PHE A 122 -74.66 -6.88 -0.88
C PHE A 122 -76.06 -6.46 -0.39
N GLU A 123 -76.28 -6.54 0.92
CA GLU A 123 -77.50 -6.06 1.59
C GLU A 123 -77.49 -4.52 1.72
N THR A 124 -78.55 -3.84 1.29
CA THR A 124 -78.62 -2.36 1.37
C THR A 124 -78.73 -1.88 2.82
N ILE A 125 -77.68 -1.22 3.32
CA ILE A 125 -77.60 -0.62 4.67
C ILE A 125 -78.38 0.70 4.71
N ALA A 126 -78.23 1.53 3.68
CA ALA A 126 -78.80 2.89 3.66
C ALA A 126 -78.99 3.41 2.22
N VAL A 127 -79.99 4.28 2.04
CA VAL A 127 -80.20 5.03 0.79
C VAL A 127 -80.30 6.52 1.13
N ILE A 128 -79.42 7.33 0.54
CA ILE A 128 -79.40 8.78 0.77
C ILE A 128 -80.49 9.42 -0.09
N THR A 129 -81.71 9.57 0.44
CA THR A 129 -82.87 10.07 -0.32
C THR A 129 -82.67 11.49 -0.88
N LYS A 130 -81.88 12.33 -0.21
CA LYS A 130 -81.46 13.66 -0.74
C LYS A 130 -80.61 13.59 -2.01
N ALA A 131 -79.93 12.46 -2.26
CA ALA A 131 -79.13 12.21 -3.46
C ALA A 131 -79.96 11.73 -4.66
N LYS A 132 -81.29 11.74 -4.60
CA LYS A 132 -82.14 11.29 -5.72
C LYS A 132 -81.97 12.22 -6.93
N GLY A 133 -81.44 11.67 -8.03
CA GLY A 133 -81.00 12.46 -9.18
C GLY A 133 -79.64 13.15 -9.01
N ALA A 134 -78.79 12.69 -8.09
CA ALA A 134 -77.36 12.95 -8.14
C ALA A 134 -76.75 12.35 -9.43
N ASN A 135 -75.71 12.98 -9.96
CA ASN A 135 -75.10 12.58 -11.24
C ASN A 135 -73.66 12.06 -11.12
N LEU A 136 -73.00 12.27 -9.97
CA LEU A 136 -71.70 11.73 -9.61
C LEU A 136 -71.44 11.92 -8.11
N PHE A 137 -70.47 11.17 -7.56
CA PHE A 137 -70.05 11.27 -6.16
C PHE A 137 -68.54 11.03 -6.00
N CYS A 138 -67.97 11.38 -4.86
CA CYS A 138 -66.62 10.98 -4.44
C CYS A 138 -66.57 10.68 -2.94
N TRP A 139 -65.70 9.76 -2.53
CA TRP A 139 -65.58 9.28 -1.15
C TRP A 139 -64.20 9.61 -0.56
N ASP A 140 -64.18 10.20 0.64
CA ASP A 140 -62.97 10.40 1.43
C ASP A 140 -62.76 9.22 2.37
N HIS A 141 -61.86 8.30 1.98
CA HIS A 141 -61.51 7.12 2.77
C HIS A 141 -60.99 7.45 4.18
N ARG A 142 -60.23 8.53 4.33
CA ARG A 142 -59.55 8.93 5.57
C ARG A 142 -60.52 9.53 6.58
N ARG A 143 -61.39 10.44 6.14
CA ARG A 143 -62.33 11.18 6.99
C ARG A 143 -63.74 10.58 7.02
N GLY A 144 -64.11 9.74 6.07
CA GLY A 144 -65.42 9.10 5.99
C GLY A 144 -66.54 10.02 5.50
N PHE A 145 -66.22 10.94 4.60
CA PHE A 145 -67.19 11.83 3.95
C PHE A 145 -67.55 11.35 2.54
N LEU A 146 -68.85 11.22 2.30
CA LEU A 146 -69.42 11.20 0.96
C LEU A 146 -69.61 12.66 0.51
N CYS A 147 -69.14 13.00 -0.68
CA CYS A 147 -69.63 14.18 -1.39
C CYS A 147 -70.34 13.75 -2.68
N PHE A 148 -71.42 14.43 -3.05
CA PHE A 148 -72.12 14.19 -4.32
C PHE A 148 -72.64 15.47 -4.96
N ALA A 149 -72.71 15.46 -6.29
CA ALA A 149 -73.31 16.53 -7.07
C ALA A 149 -74.74 16.17 -7.49
N ARG A 150 -75.65 17.14 -7.39
CA ARG A 150 -77.05 17.02 -7.83
C ARG A 150 -77.51 18.33 -8.46
N GLN A 151 -77.77 18.31 -9.77
CA GLN A 151 -78.17 19.48 -10.57
C GLN A 151 -77.18 20.66 -10.44
N LYS A 152 -77.46 21.63 -9.56
CA LYS A 152 -76.61 22.81 -9.27
C LYS A 152 -76.25 22.90 -7.78
N ARG A 153 -76.13 21.75 -7.11
CA ARG A 153 -75.76 21.63 -5.69
C ARG A 153 -74.69 20.57 -5.47
N VAL A 154 -73.88 20.78 -4.44
CA VAL A 154 -72.85 19.87 -3.96
C VAL A 154 -73.08 19.62 -2.47
N CYS A 155 -73.44 18.38 -2.12
CA CYS A 155 -73.81 18.00 -0.77
C CYS A 155 -72.71 17.13 -0.14
N ILE A 156 -72.47 17.30 1.16
CA ILE A 156 -71.46 16.56 1.94
C ILE A 156 -72.15 15.86 3.12
N PHE A 157 -71.94 14.55 3.22
CA PHE A 157 -72.48 13.68 4.27
C PHE A 157 -71.34 12.92 4.98
N ARG A 158 -71.45 12.73 6.30
CA ARG A 158 -70.50 11.97 7.12
C ARG A 158 -71.13 10.64 7.56
N HIS A 159 -70.37 9.55 7.45
CA HIS A 159 -70.76 8.26 8.03
C HIS A 159 -70.45 8.21 9.55
N ASP A 160 -71.47 8.10 10.40
CA ASP A 160 -71.35 8.10 11.87
C ASP A 160 -71.11 6.68 12.45
N GLY A 161 -70.21 5.92 11.83
CA GLY A 161 -69.67 4.66 12.37
C GLY A 161 -70.70 3.55 12.69
N GLY A 162 -71.91 3.62 12.13
CA GLY A 162 -73.02 2.71 12.44
C GLY A 162 -74.35 3.41 12.74
N ARG A 163 -74.36 4.69 13.12
CA ARG A 163 -75.60 5.49 13.27
C ARG A 163 -76.14 6.08 11.96
N GLY A 164 -75.71 5.55 10.81
CA GLY A 164 -76.09 6.02 9.48
C GLY A 164 -75.28 7.24 9.01
N PHE A 165 -75.92 8.10 8.22
CA PHE A 165 -75.28 9.19 7.49
C PHE A 165 -75.88 10.54 7.87
N VAL A 166 -75.03 11.45 8.33
CA VAL A 166 -75.42 12.81 8.77
C VAL A 166 -75.04 13.80 7.68
N GLU A 167 -75.97 14.67 7.29
CA GLU A 167 -75.73 15.79 6.40
C GLU A 167 -74.89 16.86 7.09
N VAL A 168 -73.84 17.36 6.43
CA VAL A 168 -72.86 18.29 7.04
C VAL A 168 -72.82 19.63 6.31
N LYS A 169 -72.92 19.62 4.98
CA LYS A 169 -73.03 20.83 4.14
C LYS A 169 -73.85 20.55 2.88
N ASP A 170 -74.46 21.59 2.34
CA ASP A 170 -75.15 21.58 1.05
C ASP A 170 -74.94 22.95 0.37
N PHE A 171 -74.06 22.99 -0.62
CA PHE A 171 -73.58 24.20 -1.27
C PHE A 171 -74.21 24.37 -2.66
N GLY A 172 -74.58 25.60 -3.03
CA GLY A 172 -74.96 25.94 -4.40
C GLY A 172 -73.73 26.14 -5.28
N VAL A 173 -73.82 25.70 -6.55
CA VAL A 173 -72.77 25.91 -7.56
C VAL A 173 -73.36 26.48 -8.86
N ALA A 174 -72.54 27.16 -9.67
CA ALA A 174 -73.00 27.90 -10.84
C ALA A 174 -73.68 27.03 -11.92
N ASP A 175 -73.21 25.79 -12.10
CA ASP A 175 -73.73 24.86 -13.10
C ASP A 175 -73.54 23.40 -12.68
N THR A 176 -73.96 22.44 -13.52
CA THR A 176 -73.79 21.02 -13.21
C THR A 176 -72.33 20.59 -13.23
N VAL A 177 -71.91 19.98 -12.11
CA VAL A 177 -70.61 19.34 -11.93
C VAL A 177 -70.52 18.10 -12.83
N LYS A 178 -69.41 17.97 -13.55
CA LYS A 178 -69.11 16.88 -14.49
C LYS A 178 -68.04 15.91 -13.97
N SER A 179 -67.23 16.36 -13.02
CA SER A 179 -66.22 15.56 -12.31
C SER A 179 -65.98 16.17 -10.94
N MET A 180 -65.63 15.36 -9.93
CA MET A 180 -65.23 15.85 -8.62
C MET A 180 -64.20 14.93 -7.96
N CYS A 181 -63.28 15.49 -7.18
CA CYS A 181 -62.41 14.69 -6.31
C CYS A 181 -62.02 15.45 -5.04
N TRP A 182 -61.75 14.71 -3.95
CA TRP A 182 -61.22 15.28 -2.72
C TRP A 182 -59.73 15.63 -2.87
N CYS A 183 -59.34 16.83 -2.43
CA CYS A 183 -57.97 17.33 -2.45
C CYS A 183 -57.60 17.95 -1.11
N GLY A 184 -56.86 17.19 -0.30
CA GLY A 184 -56.53 17.56 1.08
C GLY A 184 -57.77 17.62 1.96
N GLU A 185 -58.25 18.82 2.24
CA GLU A 185 -59.53 19.06 2.91
C GLU A 185 -60.63 19.60 1.99
N ASN A 186 -60.24 20.14 0.83
CA ASN A 186 -61.10 20.77 -0.18
C ASN A 186 -61.63 19.73 -1.18
N ILE A 187 -62.48 20.19 -2.11
CA ILE A 187 -62.99 19.38 -3.22
C ILE A 187 -62.73 20.12 -4.54
N CYS A 188 -62.00 19.53 -5.47
CA CYS A 188 -61.89 20.07 -6.82
C CYS A 188 -63.10 19.63 -7.64
N LEU A 189 -63.75 20.57 -8.31
CA LEU A 189 -64.96 20.40 -9.11
C LEU A 189 -64.68 20.83 -10.55
N GLY A 190 -64.94 19.94 -11.50
CA GLY A 190 -65.06 20.29 -12.91
C GLY A 190 -66.49 20.70 -13.22
N ILE A 191 -66.74 21.99 -13.42
CA ILE A 191 -68.08 22.56 -13.62
C ILE A 191 -68.12 23.20 -15.01
N ARG A 192 -69.18 22.96 -15.80
CA ARG A 192 -69.38 23.57 -17.14
C ARG A 192 -68.19 23.34 -18.10
N ARG A 193 -67.14 24.18 -18.05
CA ARG A 193 -65.82 24.09 -18.73
C ARG A 193 -64.66 24.70 -17.90
N GLU A 194 -64.81 24.77 -16.58
CA GLU A 194 -63.80 25.29 -15.66
C GLU A 194 -63.58 24.38 -14.44
N TYR A 195 -62.41 24.52 -13.83
CA TYR A 195 -62.07 23.91 -12.56
C TYR A 195 -62.18 24.94 -11.44
N VAL A 196 -62.87 24.56 -10.37
CA VAL A 196 -62.96 25.34 -9.13
C VAL A 196 -62.65 24.46 -7.94
N ILE A 197 -61.93 24.99 -6.95
CA ILE A 197 -61.72 24.34 -5.66
C ILE A 197 -62.78 24.86 -4.69
N LEU A 198 -63.64 23.97 -4.21
CA LEU A 198 -64.62 24.20 -3.16
C LEU A 198 -63.99 23.90 -1.80
N ASN A 199 -63.91 24.92 -0.94
CA ASN A 199 -63.58 24.72 0.46
C ASN A 199 -64.76 24.07 1.20
N ALA A 200 -64.58 22.82 1.63
CA ALA A 200 -65.63 22.01 2.23
C ALA A 200 -66.15 22.55 3.58
N SER A 201 -65.44 23.46 4.24
CA SER A 201 -65.84 24.00 5.56
C SER A 201 -66.80 25.20 5.44
N ASN A 202 -66.51 26.13 4.53
CA ASN A 202 -67.19 27.43 4.44
C ASN A 202 -67.93 27.66 3.10
N GLY A 203 -67.70 26.84 2.08
CA GLY A 203 -68.34 26.95 0.77
C GLY A 203 -67.69 27.94 -0.19
N ALA A 204 -66.53 28.50 0.15
CA ALA A 204 -65.78 29.37 -0.76
C ALA A 204 -65.33 28.59 -2.00
N LEU A 205 -65.50 29.21 -3.17
CA LEU A 205 -65.04 28.69 -4.46
C LEU A 205 -63.83 29.50 -4.92
N SER A 206 -62.74 28.82 -5.28
CA SER A 206 -61.55 29.42 -5.89
C SER A 206 -61.41 28.90 -7.32
N GLU A 207 -61.31 29.80 -8.31
CA GLU A 207 -61.09 29.42 -9.71
C GLU A 207 -59.66 28.93 -9.94
N VAL A 208 -59.50 27.93 -10.81
CA VAL A 208 -58.21 27.28 -11.12
C VAL A 208 -57.81 27.58 -12.56
N PHE A 209 -58.47 26.97 -13.55
CA PHE A 209 -58.39 27.34 -14.98
C PHE A 209 -59.53 26.69 -15.78
N THR A 210 -59.64 27.02 -17.07
CA THR A 210 -60.62 26.44 -18.01
C THR A 210 -60.14 25.15 -18.68
N SER A 211 -60.98 24.10 -18.69
CA SER A 211 -60.66 22.75 -19.19
C SER A 211 -60.60 22.63 -20.73
N GLY A 212 -60.95 23.71 -21.43
CA GLY A 212 -61.00 23.75 -22.90
C GLY A 212 -62.32 23.25 -23.49
N ARG A 213 -62.30 22.85 -24.77
CA ARG A 213 -63.53 22.54 -25.53
C ARG A 213 -63.73 21.07 -25.92
N LEU A 214 -62.65 20.27 -25.98
CA LEU A 214 -62.64 18.94 -26.61
C LEU A 214 -63.25 17.83 -25.76
N ALA A 215 -63.02 17.84 -24.44
CA ALA A 215 -63.46 16.82 -23.49
C ALA A 215 -64.30 17.41 -22.35
N PRO A 216 -65.05 16.60 -21.59
CA PRO A 216 -65.50 16.98 -20.26
C PRO A 216 -64.29 17.30 -19.35
N PRO A 217 -64.46 18.11 -18.28
CA PRO A 217 -63.41 18.28 -17.27
C PRO A 217 -63.03 16.93 -16.64
N LEU A 218 -61.75 16.60 -16.67
CA LEU A 218 -61.14 15.47 -15.94
C LEU A 218 -60.54 15.97 -14.61
N VAL A 219 -60.80 15.28 -13.49
CA VAL A 219 -60.14 15.53 -12.20
C VAL A 219 -59.65 14.20 -11.64
N VAL A 220 -58.34 14.05 -11.45
CA VAL A 220 -57.73 12.84 -10.87
C VAL A 220 -56.83 13.24 -9.69
N SER A 221 -56.93 12.51 -8.59
CA SER A 221 -56.11 12.75 -7.39
C SER A 221 -54.91 11.81 -7.36
N LEU A 222 -53.75 12.37 -7.03
CA LEU A 222 -52.47 11.67 -7.00
C LEU A 222 -52.18 11.16 -5.58
N PRO A 223 -51.46 10.04 -5.40
CA PRO A 223 -51.08 9.55 -4.06
C PRO A 223 -50.23 10.52 -3.21
N SER A 224 -49.71 11.59 -3.80
CA SER A 224 -49.02 12.71 -3.14
C SER A 224 -49.97 13.76 -2.53
N GLY A 225 -51.28 13.72 -2.84
CA GLY A 225 -52.27 14.74 -2.47
C GLY A 225 -52.46 15.86 -3.49
N GLU A 226 -51.70 15.82 -4.58
CA GLU A 226 -51.78 16.71 -5.74
C GLU A 226 -52.91 16.28 -6.70
N LEU A 227 -53.25 17.12 -7.67
CA LEU A 227 -54.27 16.82 -8.68
C LEU A 227 -53.69 16.86 -10.10
N LEU A 228 -54.15 15.93 -10.93
CA LEU A 228 -54.00 15.98 -12.39
C LEU A 228 -55.32 16.45 -13.02
N LEU A 229 -55.28 17.57 -13.72
CA LEU A 229 -56.43 18.23 -14.35
C LEU A 229 -56.29 18.25 -15.87
N GLY A 230 -57.38 17.94 -16.59
CA GLY A 230 -57.42 17.89 -18.05
C GLY A 230 -57.68 19.25 -18.71
N LYS A 231 -56.77 19.68 -19.59
CA LYS A 231 -56.92 20.87 -20.43
C LYS A 231 -56.73 20.50 -21.89
N GLU A 232 -57.84 20.22 -22.58
CA GLU A 232 -57.83 19.66 -23.93
C GLU A 232 -56.96 18.39 -23.98
N ASN A 233 -55.92 18.34 -24.82
CA ASN A 233 -55.01 17.19 -24.90
C ASN A 233 -53.90 17.21 -23.82
N ILE A 234 -53.99 18.06 -22.78
CA ILE A 234 -52.89 18.28 -21.83
C ILE A 234 -53.31 17.94 -20.40
N GLY A 235 -52.55 17.09 -19.71
CA GLY A 235 -52.62 16.90 -18.27
C GLY A 235 -51.77 17.95 -17.56
N VAL A 236 -52.37 18.68 -16.61
CA VAL A 236 -51.73 19.75 -15.83
C VAL A 236 -51.76 19.39 -14.35
N PHE A 237 -50.60 19.43 -13.70
CA PHE A 237 -50.46 19.19 -12.26
C PHE A 237 -50.74 20.46 -11.44
N VAL A 238 -51.56 20.33 -10.39
CA VAL A 238 -51.86 21.42 -9.44
C VAL A 238 -51.84 20.92 -7.99
N ASP A 239 -51.59 21.82 -7.05
CA ASP A 239 -51.69 21.54 -5.61
C ASP A 239 -53.15 21.46 -5.11
N GLN A 240 -53.33 21.10 -3.85
CA GLN A 240 -54.63 21.03 -3.16
C GLN A 240 -55.38 22.38 -3.02
N ASN A 241 -54.79 23.48 -3.49
CA ASN A 241 -55.34 24.83 -3.53
C ASN A 241 -55.63 25.31 -4.97
N GLY A 242 -55.27 24.52 -5.99
CA GLY A 242 -55.40 24.86 -7.41
C GLY A 242 -54.21 25.64 -7.99
N LYS A 243 -53.11 25.79 -7.25
CA LYS A 243 -51.90 26.44 -7.76
C LYS A 243 -51.19 25.49 -8.74
N LEU A 244 -50.85 25.97 -9.92
CA LEU A 244 -50.05 25.22 -10.90
C LEU A 244 -48.71 24.82 -10.28
N LEU A 245 -48.35 23.54 -10.42
CA LEU A 245 -47.03 23.04 -10.06
C LEU A 245 -46.03 23.33 -11.19
N PRO A 246 -44.73 23.53 -10.88
CA PRO A 246 -43.70 23.76 -11.89
C PRO A 246 -43.31 22.46 -12.64
N GLU A 247 -43.67 21.31 -12.08
CA GLU A 247 -43.44 20.00 -12.70
C GLU A 247 -44.35 19.81 -13.93
N GLY A 248 -43.80 19.16 -14.95
CA GLY A 248 -44.22 19.41 -16.33
C GLY A 248 -45.59 18.85 -16.73
N ARG A 249 -46.15 19.44 -17.78
CA ARG A 249 -47.40 19.00 -18.40
C ARG A 249 -47.25 17.66 -19.13
N ILE A 250 -48.24 16.77 -19.02
CA ILE A 250 -48.35 15.55 -19.85
C ILE A 250 -49.10 15.91 -21.13
N CYS A 251 -48.56 15.57 -22.31
CA CYS A 251 -49.17 15.88 -23.62
C CYS A 251 -49.83 14.63 -24.23
N TRP A 252 -51.09 14.34 -23.86
CA TRP A 252 -51.87 13.21 -24.35
C TRP A 252 -52.10 13.26 -25.87
N SER A 253 -52.15 12.10 -26.53
CA SER A 253 -52.41 12.02 -27.98
C SER A 253 -53.79 12.57 -28.37
N GLU A 254 -54.77 12.40 -27.50
CA GLU A 254 -56.13 12.96 -27.57
C GLU A 254 -56.54 13.47 -26.18
N ALA A 255 -57.66 14.20 -26.08
CA ALA A 255 -58.17 14.62 -24.78
C ALA A 255 -58.68 13.40 -23.97
N PRO A 256 -58.12 13.10 -22.78
CA PRO A 256 -58.46 11.89 -22.02
C PRO A 256 -59.84 11.98 -21.38
N LEU A 257 -60.53 10.84 -21.35
CA LEU A 257 -61.86 10.66 -20.75
C LEU A 257 -61.75 10.28 -19.26
N GLU A 258 -60.86 9.33 -18.95
CA GLU A 258 -60.52 8.87 -17.61
C GLU A 258 -58.99 8.64 -17.54
N VAL A 259 -58.37 8.79 -16.36
CA VAL A 259 -56.95 8.47 -16.13
C VAL A 259 -56.78 7.79 -14.78
N VAL A 260 -56.08 6.65 -14.76
CA VAL A 260 -55.71 5.90 -13.55
C VAL A 260 -54.20 6.03 -13.30
N ILE A 261 -53.81 6.11 -12.02
CA ILE A 261 -52.43 6.33 -11.58
C ILE A 261 -51.90 5.07 -10.88
N GLN A 262 -51.10 4.29 -11.60
CA GLN A 262 -50.42 3.10 -11.07
C GLN A 262 -48.91 3.30 -11.21
N LYS A 263 -48.30 3.95 -10.20
CA LYS A 263 -46.89 4.38 -10.21
C LYS A 263 -45.96 3.21 -10.60
N PRO A 264 -45.00 3.42 -11.54
CA PRO A 264 -44.53 4.70 -12.08
C PRO A 264 -45.34 5.26 -13.26
N TYR A 265 -46.47 4.64 -13.64
CA TYR A 265 -47.21 4.98 -14.87
C TYR A 265 -48.54 5.70 -14.62
N ALA A 266 -48.97 6.46 -15.63
CA ALA A 266 -50.32 6.95 -15.79
C ALA A 266 -50.96 6.28 -17.00
N ILE A 267 -52.16 5.73 -16.82
CA ILE A 267 -52.94 5.01 -17.83
C ILE A 267 -54.15 5.86 -18.18
N ALA A 268 -54.21 6.38 -19.41
CA ALA A 268 -55.27 7.26 -19.89
C ALA A 268 -56.18 6.55 -20.89
N LEU A 269 -57.49 6.67 -20.69
CA LEU A 269 -58.51 6.27 -21.66
C LEU A 269 -58.73 7.41 -22.64
N LEU A 270 -58.29 7.22 -23.89
CA LEU A 270 -58.56 8.13 -25.00
C LEU A 270 -59.74 7.60 -25.83
N PRO A 271 -60.41 8.44 -26.64
CA PRO A 271 -61.59 8.02 -27.42
C PRO A 271 -61.38 6.85 -28.40
N ARG A 272 -60.13 6.48 -28.73
CA ARG A 272 -59.78 5.44 -29.72
C ARG A 272 -58.88 4.32 -29.21
N PHE A 273 -58.20 4.50 -28.08
CA PHE A 273 -57.21 3.57 -27.50
C PHE A 273 -56.87 3.96 -26.05
N VAL A 274 -56.12 3.11 -25.35
CA VAL A 274 -55.55 3.43 -24.03
C VAL A 274 -54.08 3.82 -24.19
N GLU A 275 -53.67 4.92 -23.57
CA GLU A 275 -52.32 5.50 -23.64
C GLU A 275 -51.61 5.40 -22.28
N ILE A 276 -50.41 4.81 -22.25
CA ILE A 276 -49.64 4.58 -21.02
C ILE A 276 -48.36 5.43 -21.07
N ARG A 277 -48.22 6.34 -20.10
CA ARG A 277 -47.17 7.36 -20.01
C ARG A 277 -46.39 7.23 -18.71
N SER A 278 -45.08 7.48 -18.74
CA SER A 278 -44.25 7.53 -17.51
C SER A 278 -44.58 8.80 -16.72
N LEU A 279 -44.67 8.70 -15.39
CA LEU A 279 -44.84 9.86 -14.50
C LEU A 279 -43.51 10.60 -14.21
N ARG A 280 -42.40 10.14 -14.80
CA ARG A 280 -41.11 10.81 -14.79
C ARG A 280 -41.07 11.84 -15.91
N ALA A 281 -40.77 13.11 -15.62
CA ALA A 281 -40.53 14.13 -16.65
C ALA A 281 -39.41 13.66 -17.62
N PRO A 282 -39.55 13.81 -18.96
CA PRO A 282 -40.52 14.63 -19.69
C PRO A 282 -41.88 13.97 -20.00
N TYR A 283 -42.27 12.91 -19.27
CA TYR A 283 -43.51 12.16 -19.41
C TYR A 283 -43.66 11.42 -20.75
N PRO A 284 -42.65 10.61 -21.16
CA PRO A 284 -42.64 9.92 -22.46
C PRO A 284 -43.79 8.91 -22.63
N LEU A 285 -44.25 8.74 -23.87
CA LEU A 285 -45.13 7.64 -24.26
C LEU A 285 -44.38 6.32 -24.08
N ILE A 286 -44.93 5.43 -23.26
CA ILE A 286 -44.34 4.10 -23.06
C ILE A 286 -45.03 3.11 -24.01
N GLN A 287 -46.36 3.01 -23.92
CA GLN A 287 -47.13 2.00 -24.62
C GLN A 287 -48.51 2.52 -25.04
N THR A 288 -48.95 2.12 -26.24
CA THR A 288 -50.32 2.30 -26.70
C THR A 288 -51.03 0.95 -26.74
N VAL A 289 -52.18 0.83 -26.09
CA VAL A 289 -53.03 -0.39 -26.11
C VAL A 289 -54.25 -0.12 -26.98
N VAL A 290 -54.27 -0.72 -28.17
CA VAL A 290 -55.27 -0.45 -29.22
C VAL A 290 -56.57 -1.26 -28.99
N LEU A 291 -57.21 -1.03 -27.84
CA LEU A 291 -58.57 -1.48 -27.57
C LEU A 291 -59.57 -0.36 -27.90
N ARG A 292 -60.64 -0.72 -28.62
CA ARG A 292 -61.73 0.19 -29.00
C ARG A 292 -62.91 0.03 -28.06
N ASN A 293 -63.73 1.08 -27.93
CA ASN A 293 -64.96 1.08 -27.14
C ASN A 293 -64.76 0.73 -25.65
N VAL A 294 -63.55 0.93 -25.11
CA VAL A 294 -63.32 0.96 -23.65
C VAL A 294 -64.07 2.16 -23.09
N ARG A 295 -64.81 1.94 -22.00
CA ARG A 295 -65.69 2.93 -21.36
C ARG A 295 -65.18 3.38 -20.01
N HIS A 296 -64.56 2.47 -19.25
CA HIS A 296 -64.11 2.71 -17.89
C HIS A 296 -62.75 2.07 -17.60
N LEU A 297 -61.95 2.77 -16.80
CA LEU A 297 -60.74 2.30 -16.14
C LEU A 297 -61.02 2.10 -14.64
N CYS A 298 -60.77 0.90 -14.12
CA CYS A 298 -60.81 0.63 -12.68
C CYS A 298 -59.43 0.17 -12.20
N GLN A 299 -58.93 0.74 -11.11
CA GLN A 299 -57.71 0.27 -10.47
C GLN A 299 -58.02 -0.93 -9.59
N SER A 300 -57.27 -2.02 -9.77
CA SER A 300 -57.25 -3.16 -8.85
C SER A 300 -55.85 -3.33 -8.26
N ASN A 301 -55.72 -4.23 -7.28
CA ASN A 301 -54.47 -4.42 -6.52
C ASN A 301 -53.30 -4.86 -7.43
N ASP A 302 -53.55 -5.82 -8.32
CA ASP A 302 -52.53 -6.43 -9.18
C ASP A 302 -52.55 -5.95 -10.65
N SER A 303 -53.56 -5.16 -11.05
CA SER A 303 -53.82 -4.82 -12.47
C SER A 303 -54.73 -3.60 -12.62
N THR A 304 -54.73 -2.99 -13.81
CA THR A 304 -55.74 -1.98 -14.18
C THR A 304 -56.77 -2.62 -15.10
N ILE A 305 -58.05 -2.58 -14.72
CA ILE A 305 -59.17 -3.22 -15.39
C ILE A 305 -59.77 -2.26 -16.42
N LEU A 306 -60.05 -2.77 -17.62
CA LEU A 306 -60.67 -2.07 -18.75
C LEU A 306 -62.03 -2.69 -19.04
N ALA A 307 -63.11 -1.93 -18.88
CA ALA A 307 -64.46 -2.37 -19.27
C ALA A 307 -64.86 -1.79 -20.63
N LEU A 308 -65.32 -2.64 -21.56
CA LEU A 308 -65.98 -2.25 -22.80
C LEU A 308 -67.51 -2.31 -22.58
N ASP A 309 -68.32 -2.30 -23.65
CA ASP A 309 -69.77 -2.54 -23.54
C ASP A 309 -70.10 -3.88 -22.88
N ASN A 310 -69.54 -4.99 -23.39
CA ASN A 310 -69.88 -6.35 -22.97
C ASN A 310 -68.66 -7.21 -22.57
N SER A 311 -67.41 -6.71 -22.66
CA SER A 311 -66.21 -7.46 -22.29
C SER A 311 -65.37 -6.72 -21.24
N ILE A 312 -64.51 -7.46 -20.55
CA ILE A 312 -63.60 -6.93 -19.53
C ILE A 312 -62.19 -7.45 -19.80
N HIS A 313 -61.21 -6.56 -19.84
CA HIS A 313 -59.79 -6.88 -20.03
C HIS A 313 -58.98 -6.39 -18.82
N GLY A 314 -57.85 -7.02 -18.55
CA GLY A 314 -56.89 -6.62 -17.52
C GLY A 314 -55.57 -6.18 -18.15
N LEU A 315 -55.04 -5.04 -17.71
CA LEU A 315 -53.66 -4.62 -17.91
C LEU A 315 -52.84 -5.12 -16.72
N PHE A 316 -52.05 -6.16 -16.94
CA PHE A 316 -51.13 -6.73 -15.95
C PHE A 316 -49.74 -6.13 -16.14
N PRO A 317 -49.07 -5.64 -15.08
CA PRO A 317 -47.75 -5.04 -15.21
C PRO A 317 -46.71 -6.07 -15.63
N VAL A 318 -45.99 -5.80 -16.72
CA VAL A 318 -44.86 -6.62 -17.19
C VAL A 318 -43.77 -6.60 -16.11
N PRO A 319 -43.14 -7.73 -15.73
CA PRO A 319 -42.08 -7.73 -14.73
C PRO A 319 -40.96 -6.74 -15.05
N LEU A 320 -40.56 -5.90 -14.09
CA LEU A 320 -39.58 -4.82 -14.30
C LEU A 320 -38.27 -5.30 -14.94
N GLY A 321 -37.78 -6.48 -14.56
CA GLY A 321 -36.58 -7.09 -15.16
C GLY A 321 -36.69 -7.35 -16.67
N ALA A 322 -37.90 -7.54 -17.21
CA ALA A 322 -38.16 -7.67 -18.64
C ALA A 322 -38.25 -6.29 -19.32
N GLN A 323 -38.93 -5.32 -18.68
CA GLN A 323 -38.99 -3.92 -19.15
C GLN A 323 -37.57 -3.33 -19.29
N ILE A 324 -36.72 -3.53 -18.27
CA ILE A 324 -35.31 -3.12 -18.26
C ILE A 324 -34.55 -3.73 -19.45
N VAL A 325 -34.75 -5.01 -19.76
CA VAL A 325 -34.07 -5.67 -20.90
C VAL A 325 -34.56 -5.11 -22.24
N GLN A 326 -35.85 -4.77 -22.37
CA GLN A 326 -36.38 -4.11 -23.57
C GLN A 326 -35.77 -2.71 -23.76
N LEU A 327 -35.77 -1.88 -22.72
CA LEU A 327 -35.15 -0.55 -22.71
C LEU A 327 -33.66 -0.58 -23.06
N THR A 328 -32.92 -1.52 -22.46
CA THR A 328 -31.48 -1.74 -22.72
C THR A 328 -31.20 -2.26 -24.15
N ALA A 329 -32.21 -2.81 -24.82
CA ALA A 329 -32.14 -3.25 -26.22
C ALA A 329 -32.62 -2.19 -27.22
N SER A 330 -33.44 -1.21 -26.79
CA SER A 330 -33.88 -0.07 -27.61
C SER A 330 -32.95 1.14 -27.54
N GLY A 331 -31.93 1.11 -26.66
CA GLY A 331 -30.97 2.22 -26.46
C GLY A 331 -31.42 3.24 -25.42
N ASN A 332 -32.57 3.03 -24.76
CA ASN A 332 -33.13 3.92 -23.75
C ASN A 332 -32.51 3.65 -22.36
N PHE A 333 -31.19 3.81 -22.27
CA PHE A 333 -30.40 3.42 -21.09
C PHE A 333 -30.78 4.18 -19.82
N GLU A 334 -31.19 5.44 -19.91
CA GLU A 334 -31.56 6.24 -18.72
C GLU A 334 -32.84 5.77 -18.05
N GLU A 335 -33.85 5.39 -18.83
CA GLU A 335 -35.09 4.81 -18.28
C GLU A 335 -34.85 3.35 -17.84
N ALA A 336 -33.91 2.62 -18.46
CA ALA A 336 -33.46 1.31 -17.94
C ALA A 336 -32.85 1.45 -16.54
N LEU A 337 -31.95 2.43 -16.34
CA LEU A 337 -31.37 2.76 -15.03
C LEU A 337 -32.40 3.37 -14.07
N SER A 338 -33.48 3.97 -14.56
CA SER A 338 -34.58 4.46 -13.71
C SER A 338 -35.42 3.29 -13.17
N LEU A 339 -35.76 2.31 -14.00
CA LEU A 339 -36.49 1.12 -13.58
C LEU A 339 -35.66 0.19 -12.69
N CYS A 340 -34.33 0.11 -12.85
CA CYS A 340 -33.46 -0.61 -11.91
C CYS A 340 -33.62 -0.13 -10.45
N LYS A 341 -33.81 1.18 -10.26
CA LYS A 341 -34.03 1.80 -8.93
C LYS A 341 -35.42 1.49 -8.34
N LEU A 342 -36.34 0.97 -9.15
CA LEU A 342 -37.66 0.49 -8.72
C LEU A 342 -37.71 -1.02 -8.45
N LEU A 343 -36.63 -1.77 -8.72
CA LEU A 343 -36.55 -3.19 -8.34
C LEU A 343 -36.61 -3.34 -6.80
N PRO A 344 -37.28 -4.38 -6.26
CA PRO A 344 -37.35 -4.64 -4.82
C PRO A 344 -35.99 -4.63 -4.10
N PRO A 345 -35.93 -4.28 -2.81
CA PRO A 345 -34.67 -4.30 -2.05
C PRO A 345 -34.04 -5.70 -1.97
N GLU A 346 -34.86 -6.75 -2.05
CA GLU A 346 -34.44 -8.16 -2.08
C GLU A 346 -33.63 -8.50 -3.34
N ASP A 347 -33.97 -7.92 -4.49
CA ASP A 347 -33.30 -8.10 -5.79
C ASP A 347 -31.97 -7.31 -5.90
N SER A 348 -31.29 -6.99 -4.79
CA SER A 348 -30.14 -6.06 -4.79
C SER A 348 -28.97 -6.54 -5.65
N SER A 349 -28.68 -7.85 -5.65
CA SER A 349 -27.67 -8.45 -6.52
C SER A 349 -28.06 -8.43 -7.99
N LEU A 350 -29.33 -8.72 -8.30
CA LEU A 350 -29.89 -8.64 -9.66
C LEU A 350 -29.87 -7.19 -10.17
N ARG A 351 -30.20 -6.21 -9.32
CA ARG A 351 -30.09 -4.78 -9.63
C ARG A 351 -28.65 -4.43 -10.01
N ALA A 352 -27.67 -4.75 -9.17
CA ALA A 352 -26.26 -4.45 -9.43
C ALA A 352 -25.75 -5.09 -10.74
N ALA A 353 -26.14 -6.34 -11.02
CA ALA A 353 -25.79 -7.02 -12.28
C ALA A 353 -26.45 -6.37 -13.52
N LYS A 354 -27.72 -5.98 -13.42
CA LYS A 354 -28.44 -5.28 -14.50
C LYS A 354 -27.89 -3.88 -14.71
N GLU A 355 -27.71 -3.09 -13.66
CA GLU A 355 -27.10 -1.76 -13.71
C GLU A 355 -25.70 -1.82 -14.32
N GLY A 356 -24.84 -2.75 -13.89
CA GLY A 356 -23.52 -2.97 -14.49
C GLY A 356 -23.59 -3.25 -16.00
N SER A 357 -24.49 -4.15 -16.44
CA SER A 357 -24.69 -4.47 -17.86
C SER A 357 -25.22 -3.28 -18.68
N ILE A 358 -26.10 -2.47 -18.09
CA ILE A 358 -26.60 -1.22 -18.71
C ILE A 358 -25.49 -0.19 -18.82
N HIS A 359 -24.72 0.03 -17.74
CA HIS A 359 -23.61 0.97 -17.71
C HIS A 359 -22.55 0.63 -18.77
N ILE A 360 -22.20 -0.64 -18.97
CA ILE A 360 -21.28 -1.07 -20.04
C ILE A 360 -21.85 -0.69 -21.42
N ARG A 361 -23.11 -1.06 -21.72
CA ARG A 361 -23.72 -0.76 -23.02
C ARG A 361 -23.91 0.73 -23.29
N TYR A 362 -24.27 1.50 -22.26
CA TYR A 362 -24.39 2.96 -22.37
C TYR A 362 -23.02 3.61 -22.56
N ALA A 363 -21.98 3.12 -21.88
CA ALA A 363 -20.61 3.58 -22.09
C ALA A 363 -20.13 3.36 -23.54
N HIS A 364 -20.37 2.18 -24.13
CA HIS A 364 -20.10 1.96 -25.55
C HIS A 364 -20.89 2.92 -26.45
N TYR A 365 -22.19 3.06 -26.24
CA TYR A 365 -23.02 3.97 -27.02
C TYR A 365 -22.54 5.43 -26.95
N LEU A 366 -22.12 5.91 -25.78
CA LEU A 366 -21.55 7.24 -25.62
C LEU A 366 -20.16 7.35 -26.27
N PHE A 367 -19.33 6.31 -26.18
CA PHE A 367 -17.99 6.25 -26.78
C PHE A 367 -18.05 6.30 -28.31
N ASP A 368 -18.94 5.51 -28.92
CA ASP A 368 -19.15 5.47 -30.37
C ASP A 368 -19.73 6.78 -30.91
N ASN A 369 -20.57 7.47 -30.13
CA ASN A 369 -21.08 8.82 -30.42
C ASN A 369 -20.07 9.95 -30.11
N GLY A 370 -18.90 9.66 -29.55
CA GLY A 370 -17.85 10.64 -29.25
C GLY A 370 -17.93 11.37 -27.90
N SER A 371 -18.92 11.05 -27.06
CA SER A 371 -19.08 11.53 -25.67
C SER A 371 -18.10 10.82 -24.71
N TYR A 372 -16.79 10.91 -24.97
CA TYR A 372 -15.78 10.09 -24.29
C TYR A 372 -15.72 10.27 -22.76
N GLU A 373 -15.98 11.48 -22.24
CA GLU A 373 -15.93 11.72 -20.79
C GLU A 373 -17.13 11.09 -20.08
N GLU A 374 -18.34 11.27 -20.61
CA GLU A 374 -19.56 10.62 -20.12
C GLU A 374 -19.45 9.09 -20.23
N ALA A 375 -18.96 8.59 -21.36
CA ALA A 375 -18.67 7.16 -21.56
C ALA A 375 -17.74 6.61 -20.46
N MET A 376 -16.70 7.35 -20.09
CA MET A 376 -15.79 6.96 -19.01
C MET A 376 -16.45 7.01 -17.63
N GLU A 377 -17.39 7.92 -17.37
CA GLU A 377 -18.17 7.90 -16.11
C GLU A 377 -19.07 6.65 -16.04
N HIS A 378 -19.67 6.24 -17.17
CA HIS A 378 -20.42 4.98 -17.23
C HIS A 378 -19.52 3.74 -17.12
N PHE A 379 -18.31 3.73 -17.70
CA PHE A 379 -17.32 2.67 -17.47
C PHE A 379 -16.82 2.62 -16.02
N LEU A 380 -16.70 3.76 -15.32
CA LEU A 380 -16.34 3.81 -13.89
C LEU A 380 -17.43 3.23 -12.99
N ALA A 381 -18.70 3.53 -13.28
CA ALA A 381 -19.86 3.01 -12.57
C ALA A 381 -20.10 1.51 -12.84
N SER A 382 -19.71 1.02 -14.02
CA SER A 382 -19.61 -0.43 -14.25
C SER A 382 -18.45 -1.06 -13.48
N GLN A 383 -18.62 -2.30 -13.03
CA GLN A 383 -17.55 -3.08 -12.39
C GLN A 383 -16.62 -3.75 -13.42
N ILE A 384 -16.50 -3.19 -14.63
CA ILE A 384 -15.68 -3.76 -15.70
C ILE A 384 -14.17 -3.61 -15.41
N GLU A 385 -13.39 -4.55 -15.93
CA GLU A 385 -11.94 -4.55 -15.81
C GLU A 385 -11.29 -3.44 -16.66
N ILE A 386 -10.18 -2.89 -16.15
CA ILE A 386 -9.42 -1.82 -16.83
C ILE A 386 -8.82 -2.34 -18.15
N THR A 387 -8.41 -3.62 -18.19
CA THR A 387 -7.95 -4.34 -19.38
C THR A 387 -8.92 -4.22 -20.55
N TYR A 388 -10.22 -4.40 -20.31
CA TYR A 388 -11.25 -4.25 -21.32
C TYR A 388 -11.38 -2.80 -21.81
N VAL A 389 -11.42 -1.82 -20.91
CA VAL A 389 -11.50 -0.40 -21.28
C VAL A 389 -10.27 0.05 -22.08
N LEU A 390 -9.09 -0.46 -21.74
CA LEU A 390 -7.85 -0.21 -22.50
C LEU A 390 -7.81 -0.88 -23.86
N SER A 391 -8.57 -1.97 -24.09
CA SER A 391 -8.68 -2.59 -25.43
C SER A 391 -9.33 -1.66 -26.47
N LEU A 392 -10.07 -0.63 -26.03
CA LEU A 392 -10.64 0.41 -26.88
C LEU A 392 -9.60 1.45 -27.36
N TYR A 393 -8.33 1.32 -26.95
CA TYR A 393 -7.25 2.30 -27.17
C TYR A 393 -6.03 1.66 -27.85
N PRO A 394 -6.06 1.39 -29.18
CA PRO A 394 -5.02 0.64 -29.88
C PRO A 394 -3.61 1.24 -29.87
N SER A 395 -3.44 2.52 -29.49
CA SER A 395 -2.12 3.15 -29.37
C SER A 395 -1.48 2.98 -28.00
N ILE A 396 -2.09 2.23 -27.08
CA ILE A 396 -1.56 1.98 -25.73
C ILE A 396 -1.07 0.53 -25.66
N ILE A 397 0.25 0.38 -25.50
CA ILE A 397 0.91 -0.92 -25.41
C ILE A 397 0.75 -1.43 -23.98
N LEU A 398 0.04 -2.54 -23.81
CA LEU A 398 -0.16 -3.16 -22.50
C LEU A 398 0.97 -4.14 -22.16
N PRO A 399 1.36 -4.25 -20.88
CA PRO A 399 2.19 -5.35 -20.40
C PRO A 399 1.60 -6.71 -20.78
N LYS A 400 2.46 -7.71 -21.02
CA LYS A 400 2.04 -9.10 -21.32
C LYS A 400 1.65 -9.85 -20.05
N THR A 401 0.67 -9.32 -19.31
CA THR A 401 0.07 -10.00 -18.15
C THR A 401 -0.75 -11.21 -18.57
N THR A 402 -0.98 -12.12 -17.62
CA THR A 402 -1.50 -13.47 -17.89
C THR A 402 -3.00 -13.52 -18.22
N ILE A 403 -3.65 -12.36 -18.40
CA ILE A 403 -5.11 -12.20 -18.53
C ILE A 403 -5.43 -11.27 -19.71
N VAL A 404 -5.18 -11.74 -20.94
CA VAL A 404 -5.80 -11.17 -22.15
C VAL A 404 -7.05 -11.98 -22.44
N HIS A 405 -8.21 -11.50 -22.00
CA HIS A 405 -9.48 -12.01 -22.46
C HIS A 405 -9.74 -11.54 -23.89
N ASP A 406 -9.94 -12.51 -24.79
CA ASP A 406 -10.22 -12.33 -26.21
C ASP A 406 -11.45 -11.40 -26.41
N PRO A 407 -11.29 -10.20 -27.00
CA PRO A 407 -12.37 -9.19 -27.04
C PRO A 407 -13.66 -9.67 -27.73
N GLU A 408 -13.54 -10.67 -28.61
CA GLU A 408 -14.66 -11.23 -29.37
C GLU A 408 -15.43 -12.34 -28.62
N LYS A 409 -15.04 -12.71 -27.39
CA LYS A 409 -15.64 -13.83 -26.63
C LYS A 409 -16.19 -13.46 -25.25
N LEU A 410 -16.49 -12.18 -25.01
CA LEU A 410 -17.40 -11.79 -23.94
C LEU A 410 -18.86 -12.06 -24.36
N ASP A 411 -19.28 -13.32 -24.22
CA ASP A 411 -20.65 -13.74 -24.46
C ASP A 411 -21.61 -13.05 -23.47
N ILE A 412 -22.25 -11.94 -23.88
CA ILE A 412 -23.31 -11.24 -23.11
C ILE A 412 -24.65 -12.03 -23.15
N TYR A 413 -24.52 -13.36 -23.20
CA TYR A 413 -25.53 -14.41 -23.12
C TYR A 413 -25.13 -15.53 -22.13
N GLY A 414 -23.90 -15.49 -21.58
CA GLY A 414 -23.30 -16.53 -20.75
C GLY A 414 -23.63 -16.48 -19.25
N ASP A 415 -24.90 -16.38 -18.86
CA ASP A 415 -25.32 -16.59 -17.45
C ASP A 415 -26.64 -17.38 -17.35
N ALA A 416 -26.61 -18.61 -17.86
CA ALA A 416 -27.70 -19.58 -17.80
C ALA A 416 -27.21 -21.02 -17.55
N SER A 417 -25.92 -21.21 -17.25
CA SER A 417 -25.23 -22.51 -17.25
C SER A 417 -24.99 -23.11 -15.87
N TYR A 418 -25.96 -22.93 -14.95
CA TYR A 418 -26.08 -23.76 -13.74
C TYR A 418 -27.48 -24.38 -13.70
N LEU A 419 -27.54 -25.66 -13.32
CA LEU A 419 -28.76 -26.49 -13.21
C LEU A 419 -29.47 -26.85 -14.54
N SER A 420 -28.91 -27.82 -15.29
CA SER A 420 -29.69 -28.98 -15.73
C SER A 420 -28.82 -30.09 -16.37
N ARG A 421 -29.07 -31.34 -15.98
CA ARG A 421 -28.38 -32.54 -16.52
C ARG A 421 -29.34 -33.72 -16.62
N ALA A 422 -29.97 -33.91 -17.78
CA ALA A 422 -30.35 -35.24 -18.32
C ALA A 422 -31.08 -35.14 -19.68
N SER A 423 -30.86 -36.18 -20.49
CA SER A 423 -31.66 -36.63 -21.63
C SER A 423 -31.69 -35.79 -22.91
N SER A 424 -31.82 -36.50 -24.03
CA SER A 424 -31.54 -36.05 -25.40
C SER A 424 -32.52 -36.71 -26.38
N GLY A 425 -32.71 -36.07 -27.55
CA GLY A 425 -33.63 -36.50 -28.60
C GLY A 425 -34.68 -35.41 -28.87
N VAL A 426 -35.05 -35.09 -30.11
CA VAL A 426 -34.74 -35.73 -31.41
C VAL A 426 -34.25 -34.67 -32.41
N SER A 427 -33.54 -35.11 -33.46
CA SER A 427 -33.03 -34.28 -34.56
C SER A 427 -34.11 -33.92 -35.57
N ASP A 428 -33.96 -32.78 -36.26
CA ASP A 428 -34.21 -32.66 -37.71
C ASP A 428 -33.49 -31.42 -38.26
N ASP A 429 -32.99 -31.52 -39.50
CA ASP A 429 -32.09 -30.54 -40.12
C ASP A 429 -32.80 -29.38 -40.83
N MET A 430 -32.14 -28.21 -40.90
CA MET A 430 -32.31 -27.23 -41.99
C MET A 430 -31.12 -26.25 -42.03
N GLU A 431 -30.32 -26.28 -43.09
CA GLU A 431 -29.23 -25.32 -43.34
C GLU A 431 -29.77 -23.99 -43.92
N PRO A 432 -29.25 -22.82 -43.51
CA PRO A 432 -29.45 -21.57 -44.24
C PRO A 432 -28.53 -21.50 -45.49
N PRO A 433 -29.01 -21.02 -46.64
CA PRO A 433 -28.26 -21.12 -47.90
C PRO A 433 -27.11 -20.12 -48.02
N SER A 434 -26.02 -20.57 -48.62
CA SER A 434 -24.91 -19.74 -49.09
C SER A 434 -25.22 -19.11 -50.45
N THR A 435 -25.33 -17.78 -50.51
CA THR A 435 -25.35 -17.03 -51.79
C THR A 435 -24.49 -15.77 -51.68
N SER A 436 -23.59 -15.60 -52.65
CA SER A 436 -22.65 -14.49 -52.77
C SER A 436 -23.16 -13.40 -53.73
N HIS A 437 -22.41 -12.28 -53.78
CA HIS A 437 -22.61 -11.09 -54.63
C HIS A 437 -23.73 -10.12 -54.21
N MET A 438 -23.57 -8.87 -54.66
CA MET A 438 -24.17 -7.64 -54.11
C MET A 438 -23.59 -7.29 -52.73
N SER A 439 -22.83 -6.21 -52.53
CA SER A 439 -22.42 -5.13 -53.45
C SER A 439 -21.04 -4.60 -53.06
N GLU A 440 -20.14 -4.47 -54.04
CA GLU A 440 -18.83 -3.82 -53.86
C GLU A 440 -19.02 -2.30 -53.82
N PHE A 441 -18.91 -1.67 -52.65
CA PHE A 441 -18.64 -0.23 -52.53
C PHE A 441 -17.88 0.08 -51.23
N ASP A 442 -16.74 0.74 -51.40
CA ASP A 442 -15.89 1.39 -50.38
C ASP A 442 -15.21 0.50 -49.31
N GLU A 443 -14.44 -0.50 -49.78
CA GLU A 443 -13.37 -1.14 -48.97
C GLU A 443 -12.09 -0.26 -48.90
N SER A 444 -12.20 1.03 -49.22
CA SER A 444 -11.08 1.98 -49.37
C SER A 444 -10.91 2.95 -48.20
N ALA A 445 -11.92 3.15 -47.35
CA ALA A 445 -11.94 4.23 -46.35
C ALA A 445 -11.37 3.88 -44.95
N ALA A 446 -11.21 2.60 -44.61
CA ALA A 446 -10.86 2.19 -43.24
C ALA A 446 -9.34 2.22 -42.92
N LEU A 447 -8.49 2.49 -43.91
CA LEU A 447 -7.02 2.42 -43.76
C LEU A 447 -6.37 3.78 -43.40
N GLU A 448 -7.14 4.85 -43.25
CA GLU A 448 -6.61 6.11 -42.71
C GLU A 448 -6.43 6.04 -41.19
N SER A 449 -5.26 6.48 -40.73
CA SER A 449 -4.91 6.50 -39.30
C SER A 449 -5.88 7.40 -38.51
N LYS A 450 -6.73 6.80 -37.67
CA LYS A 450 -7.35 7.51 -36.53
C LYS A 450 -6.24 8.00 -35.60
N LYS A 451 -5.70 9.19 -35.87
CA LYS A 451 -4.96 9.99 -34.87
C LYS A 451 -5.88 10.11 -33.66
N MET A 452 -5.53 9.40 -32.59
CA MET A 452 -6.45 9.19 -31.48
C MET A 452 -6.82 10.55 -30.88
N ASN A 453 -8.12 10.84 -30.82
CA ASN A 453 -8.60 12.18 -30.50
C ASN A 453 -8.08 12.60 -29.12
N HIS A 454 -7.50 13.80 -29.02
CA HIS A 454 -7.00 14.36 -27.76
C HIS A 454 -8.05 14.28 -26.64
N ASN A 455 -9.33 14.50 -26.98
CA ASN A 455 -10.44 14.39 -26.03
C ASN A 455 -10.67 12.95 -25.54
N MET A 456 -10.47 11.94 -26.39
CA MET A 456 -10.58 10.52 -26.05
C MET A 456 -9.45 10.09 -25.11
N LEU A 457 -8.22 10.59 -25.33
CA LEU A 457 -7.09 10.41 -24.41
C LEU A 457 -7.31 11.13 -23.07
N MET A 458 -7.82 12.36 -23.07
CA MET A 458 -8.10 13.11 -21.84
C MET A 458 -9.18 12.44 -20.98
N ALA A 459 -10.22 11.87 -21.60
CA ALA A 459 -11.21 11.05 -20.91
C ALA A 459 -10.57 9.80 -20.24
N LEU A 460 -9.64 9.12 -20.94
CA LEU A 460 -8.92 7.99 -20.37
C LEU A 460 -7.98 8.39 -19.22
N ILE A 461 -7.28 9.53 -19.32
CA ILE A 461 -6.42 10.03 -18.23
C ILE A 461 -7.27 10.25 -16.96
N LYS A 462 -8.44 10.91 -17.09
CA LYS A 462 -9.40 11.09 -15.99
C LYS A 462 -9.90 9.75 -15.44
N TYR A 463 -10.21 8.78 -16.30
CA TYR A 463 -10.63 7.42 -15.90
C TYR A 463 -9.54 6.69 -15.08
N LEU A 464 -8.33 6.63 -15.62
CA LEU A 464 -7.20 5.92 -14.99
C LEU A 464 -6.80 6.59 -13.68
N GLN A 465 -6.76 7.93 -13.62
CA GLN A 465 -6.52 8.67 -12.36
C GLN A 465 -7.60 8.37 -11.30
N LYS A 466 -8.89 8.37 -11.67
CA LYS A 466 -9.99 8.00 -10.75
C LYS A 466 -9.87 6.56 -10.23
N LYS A 467 -9.41 5.59 -11.05
CA LYS A 467 -9.18 4.20 -10.61
C LYS A 467 -7.86 4.00 -9.83
N ARG A 468 -6.81 4.80 -10.11
CA ARG A 468 -5.43 4.62 -9.60
C ARG A 468 -5.36 4.42 -8.08
N PHE A 469 -6.10 5.24 -7.33
CA PHE A 469 -6.11 5.20 -5.87
C PHE A 469 -6.41 3.80 -5.32
N SER A 470 -7.50 3.16 -5.78
CA SER A 470 -7.94 1.86 -5.27
C SER A 470 -7.04 0.69 -5.69
N PHE A 471 -6.27 0.82 -6.77
CA PHE A 471 -5.31 -0.21 -7.18
C PHE A 471 -3.97 -0.07 -6.44
N ILE A 472 -3.48 1.15 -6.22
CA ILE A 472 -2.24 1.36 -5.47
C ILE A 472 -2.41 1.06 -3.98
N GLU A 473 -3.56 1.39 -3.37
CA GLU A 473 -3.87 0.98 -1.99
C GLU A 473 -3.81 -0.54 -1.82
N LYS A 474 -4.28 -1.32 -2.81
CA LYS A 474 -4.20 -2.79 -2.80
C LYS A 474 -2.79 -3.31 -3.11
N ALA A 475 -2.11 -2.73 -4.09
CA ALA A 475 -0.77 -3.16 -4.49
C ALA A 475 0.31 -2.85 -3.42
N THR A 476 0.13 -1.79 -2.63
CA THR A 476 0.98 -1.49 -1.46
C THR A 476 0.61 -2.38 -0.27
N ALA A 477 -0.67 -2.70 -0.07
CA ALA A 477 -1.09 -3.70 0.92
C ALA A 477 -0.50 -5.09 0.61
N GLU A 478 -0.63 -5.60 -0.63
CA GLU A 478 0.07 -6.80 -1.12
C GLU A 478 1.59 -6.70 -0.90
N GLY A 479 2.18 -5.51 -1.05
CA GLY A 479 3.58 -5.23 -0.73
C GLY A 479 3.92 -5.45 0.74
N THR A 480 3.13 -4.87 1.65
CA THR A 480 3.35 -5.01 3.10
C THR A 480 3.06 -6.41 3.62
N GLU A 481 2.07 -7.12 3.07
CA GLU A 481 1.76 -8.49 3.47
C GLU A 481 2.87 -9.47 3.07
N GLU A 482 3.45 -9.35 1.87
CA GLU A 482 4.58 -10.19 1.45
C GLU A 482 5.83 -9.95 2.32
N VAL A 483 6.19 -8.69 2.59
CA VAL A 483 7.34 -8.36 3.47
C VAL A 483 7.12 -8.85 4.91
N VAL A 484 5.89 -8.81 5.43
CA VAL A 484 5.54 -9.37 6.74
C VAL A 484 5.57 -10.91 6.72
N LEU A 485 5.12 -11.54 5.63
CA LEU A 485 5.16 -13.00 5.47
C LEU A 485 6.60 -13.51 5.38
N ASP A 486 7.50 -12.82 4.68
CA ASP A 486 8.93 -13.17 4.64
C ASP A 486 9.58 -12.98 6.02
N ALA A 487 9.32 -11.85 6.69
CA ALA A 487 9.88 -11.55 8.02
C ALA A 487 9.40 -12.52 9.13
N VAL A 488 8.24 -13.17 8.95
CA VAL A 488 7.68 -14.16 9.89
C VAL A 488 7.96 -15.61 9.44
N GLY A 489 8.10 -15.85 8.12
CA GLY A 489 8.14 -17.17 7.49
C GLY A 489 9.31 -18.05 7.94
N ASP A 490 10.47 -17.46 8.17
CA ASP A 490 11.70 -18.16 8.61
C ASP A 490 11.56 -18.90 9.96
N ASN A 491 10.51 -18.62 10.75
CA ASN A 491 10.27 -19.27 12.05
C ASN A 491 9.16 -20.34 12.08
N PHE A 492 8.44 -20.60 10.97
CA PHE A 492 7.33 -21.58 10.94
C PHE A 492 7.50 -22.74 9.95
N ALA A 493 8.71 -22.95 9.41
CA ALA A 493 9.03 -24.01 8.45
C ALA A 493 9.12 -25.45 9.05
N SER A 494 8.16 -25.86 9.88
CA SER A 494 7.97 -27.27 10.29
C SER A 494 6.58 -27.54 10.89
N TYR A 495 6.18 -28.82 10.89
CA TYR A 495 4.91 -29.33 11.43
C TYR A 495 3.62 -28.97 10.66
N ASN A 496 3.51 -29.45 9.41
CA ASN A 496 2.43 -30.39 9.08
C ASN A 496 2.68 -31.12 7.75
N ARG A 497 3.11 -32.40 7.83
CA ARG A 497 3.19 -33.28 6.65
C ARG A 497 1.88 -34.07 6.46
N LEU A 498 1.27 -33.87 5.29
CA LEU A 498 0.53 -34.87 4.51
C LEU A 498 -0.37 -35.88 5.26
N LYS A 499 -1.68 -35.75 5.06
CA LYS A 499 -2.43 -36.86 4.44
C LYS A 499 -2.79 -36.47 3.01
N LYS A 500 -2.73 -37.43 2.07
CA LYS A 500 -2.60 -37.18 0.63
C LYS A 500 -3.55 -38.08 -0.16
N THR A 501 -4.55 -37.51 -0.82
CA THR A 501 -5.49 -38.25 -1.69
C THR A 501 -5.88 -37.45 -2.95
N ASN A 502 -5.08 -37.63 -4.00
CA ASN A 502 -5.46 -37.68 -5.42
C ASN A 502 -6.59 -36.77 -5.96
N LYS A 503 -6.24 -35.62 -6.54
CA LYS A 503 -6.04 -35.45 -8.00
C LYS A 503 -5.53 -34.03 -8.32
N GLY A 504 -4.92 -33.84 -9.49
CA GLY A 504 -4.06 -32.67 -9.75
C GLY A 504 -4.76 -31.46 -10.39
N ARG A 505 -4.40 -30.28 -9.89
CA ARG A 505 -4.21 -29.02 -10.63
C ARG A 505 -2.97 -28.32 -10.03
N GLY A 506 -2.30 -27.47 -10.81
CA GLY A 506 -1.05 -26.81 -10.37
C GLY A 506 -1.28 -25.71 -9.34
N ASN A 507 -0.25 -25.39 -8.56
CA ASN A 507 -0.24 -24.22 -7.69
C ASN A 507 -0.29 -22.94 -8.54
N ILE A 508 -1.19 -22.03 -8.21
CA ILE A 508 -1.14 -20.62 -8.61
C ILE A 508 -0.86 -19.83 -7.32
N PRO A 509 0.16 -18.96 -7.26
CA PRO A 509 0.34 -18.03 -6.14
C PRO A 509 -0.81 -17.03 -6.11
N VAL A 510 -1.51 -16.89 -4.98
CA VAL A 510 -2.77 -16.11 -4.89
C VAL A 510 -2.48 -14.66 -4.45
N SER A 511 -1.44 -14.02 -5.01
CA SER A 511 -0.85 -12.80 -4.41
C SER A 511 -0.14 -11.82 -5.37
N SER A 512 -0.36 -11.87 -6.69
CA SER A 512 0.20 -10.90 -7.66
C SER A 512 -0.82 -9.95 -8.28
N GLY A 513 -2.11 -10.14 -8.01
CA GLY A 513 -3.21 -9.58 -8.80
C GLY A 513 -3.31 -8.06 -8.78
N ALA A 514 -3.19 -7.40 -7.63
CA ALA A 514 -3.28 -5.95 -7.58
C ALA A 514 -2.01 -5.28 -8.13
N ARG A 515 -0.82 -5.85 -7.92
CA ARG A 515 0.43 -5.37 -8.55
C ARG A 515 0.42 -5.49 -10.07
N GLU A 516 -0.03 -6.62 -10.64
CA GLU A 516 -0.18 -6.78 -12.10
C GLU A 516 -1.13 -5.72 -12.68
N MET A 517 -2.29 -5.51 -12.04
CA MET A 517 -3.26 -4.50 -12.48
C MET A 517 -2.79 -3.06 -12.26
N ALA A 518 -2.04 -2.77 -11.19
CA ALA A 518 -1.41 -1.48 -10.99
C ALA A 518 -0.34 -1.19 -12.04
N SER A 519 0.41 -2.21 -12.48
CA SER A 519 1.39 -2.10 -13.57
C SER A 519 0.73 -1.80 -14.91
N VAL A 520 -0.35 -2.52 -15.26
CA VAL A 520 -1.16 -2.23 -16.46
C VAL A 520 -1.71 -0.79 -16.42
N LEU A 521 -2.22 -0.35 -15.27
CA LEU A 521 -2.78 0.99 -15.07
C LEU A 521 -1.72 2.08 -15.23
N ASP A 522 -0.61 2.02 -14.50
CA ASP A 522 0.44 3.05 -14.54
C ASP A 522 1.15 3.10 -15.90
N THR A 523 1.39 1.94 -16.53
CA THR A 523 1.97 1.85 -17.88
C THR A 523 1.05 2.49 -18.93
N ALA A 524 -0.27 2.30 -18.83
CA ALA A 524 -1.25 2.94 -19.71
C ALA A 524 -1.40 4.45 -19.42
N LEU A 525 -1.37 4.85 -18.15
CA LEU A 525 -1.48 6.25 -17.72
C LEU A 525 -0.26 7.06 -18.17
N LEU A 526 0.96 6.54 -18.01
CA LEU A 526 2.17 7.19 -18.50
C LEU A 526 2.11 7.40 -20.02
N GLN A 527 1.70 6.37 -20.78
CA GLN A 527 1.52 6.48 -22.22
C GLN A 527 0.49 7.54 -22.61
N ALA A 528 -0.67 7.58 -21.95
CA ALA A 528 -1.70 8.58 -22.25
C ALA A 528 -1.24 10.02 -21.93
N LEU A 529 -0.50 10.21 -20.83
CA LEU A 529 0.10 11.52 -20.46
C LEU A 529 1.16 11.97 -21.47
N LEU A 530 2.01 11.06 -21.95
CA LEU A 530 3.02 11.36 -22.98
C LEU A 530 2.38 11.66 -24.35
N LEU A 531 1.39 10.86 -24.78
CA LEU A 531 0.64 11.06 -26.03
C LEU A 531 -0.20 12.36 -26.05
N THR A 532 -0.47 12.95 -24.88
CA THR A 532 -1.17 14.24 -24.74
C THR A 532 -0.24 15.42 -24.45
N GLY A 533 1.07 15.19 -24.31
CA GLY A 533 2.07 16.23 -24.02
C GLY A 533 2.12 16.69 -22.55
N GLN A 534 1.49 15.97 -21.62
CA GLN A 534 1.49 16.28 -20.18
C GLN A 534 2.77 15.78 -19.47
N SER A 535 3.93 16.13 -20.02
CA SER A 535 5.24 15.61 -19.57
C SER A 535 5.61 15.97 -18.12
N SER A 536 5.04 17.04 -17.55
CA SER A 536 5.18 17.37 -16.12
C SER A 536 4.44 16.38 -15.22
N VAL A 537 3.20 16.06 -15.54
CA VAL A 537 2.37 15.09 -14.79
C VAL A 537 2.94 13.67 -14.93
N ALA A 538 3.49 13.33 -16.10
CA ALA A 538 4.23 12.09 -16.31
C ALA A 538 5.50 11.99 -15.43
N LEU A 539 6.22 13.09 -15.23
CA LEU A 539 7.39 13.18 -14.36
C LEU A 539 6.99 13.07 -12.86
N GLU A 540 5.88 13.70 -12.46
CA GLU A 540 5.33 13.57 -11.10
C GLU A 540 4.88 12.13 -10.78
N LEU A 541 4.28 11.44 -11.75
CA LEU A 541 3.92 10.01 -11.63
C LEU A 541 5.16 9.15 -11.34
N LEU A 542 6.25 9.32 -12.09
CA LEU A 542 7.48 8.54 -11.97
C LEU A 542 8.30 8.87 -10.71
N ARG A 543 8.15 10.09 -10.17
CA ARG A 543 8.71 10.48 -8.87
C ARG A 543 7.98 9.86 -7.69
N GLY A 544 6.67 9.63 -7.83
CA GLY A 544 5.86 8.93 -6.85
C GLY A 544 6.03 7.41 -6.92
N VAL A 545 5.38 6.70 -5.98
CA VAL A 545 5.21 5.24 -6.09
C VAL A 545 4.47 4.92 -7.39
N ASN A 546 5.09 4.12 -8.24
CA ASN A 546 4.55 3.71 -9.53
C ASN A 546 4.95 2.27 -9.87
N TYR A 547 4.12 1.59 -10.66
CA TYR A 547 4.30 0.17 -11.02
C TYR A 547 4.60 -0.03 -12.52
N CYS A 548 5.10 1.01 -13.21
CA CYS A 548 5.33 1.02 -14.66
C CYS A 548 6.13 -0.19 -15.17
N ASP A 549 5.70 -0.82 -16.27
CA ASP A 549 6.50 -1.82 -16.98
C ASP A 549 7.75 -1.15 -17.57
N LEU A 550 8.90 -1.53 -17.02
CA LEU A 550 10.21 -1.02 -17.40
C LEU A 550 10.43 -1.00 -18.91
N LYS A 551 10.14 -2.09 -19.61
CA LYS A 551 10.53 -2.29 -21.01
C LYS A 551 9.66 -1.44 -21.94
N ILE A 552 8.36 -1.42 -21.67
CA ILE A 552 7.41 -0.61 -22.44
C ILE A 552 7.70 0.88 -22.23
N CYS A 553 7.90 1.30 -20.98
CA CYS A 553 8.16 2.71 -20.67
C CYS A 553 9.55 3.17 -21.13
N GLU A 554 10.59 2.34 -21.05
CA GLU A 554 11.93 2.62 -21.59
C GLU A 554 11.90 2.85 -23.11
N GLU A 555 11.24 1.97 -23.87
CA GLU A 555 11.09 2.12 -25.31
C GLU A 555 10.35 3.43 -25.68
N ILE A 556 9.28 3.76 -24.97
CA ILE A 556 8.42 4.91 -25.30
C ILE A 556 9.07 6.24 -24.90
N LEU A 557 9.71 6.30 -23.72
CA LEU A 557 10.45 7.48 -23.28
C LEU A 557 11.68 7.76 -24.17
N ARG A 558 12.39 6.72 -24.64
CA ARG A 558 13.45 6.88 -25.65
C ARG A 558 12.91 7.39 -26.99
N LYS A 559 11.82 6.81 -27.51
CA LYS A 559 11.19 7.26 -28.77
C LYS A 559 10.68 8.72 -28.71
N GLY A 560 10.35 9.22 -27.52
CA GLY A 560 9.90 10.60 -27.28
C GLY A 560 10.97 11.60 -26.86
N ASN A 561 12.25 11.21 -26.77
CA ASN A 561 13.35 12.03 -26.21
C ASN A 561 13.09 12.57 -24.78
N HIS A 562 12.30 11.86 -23.97
CA HIS A 562 11.91 12.27 -22.61
C HIS A 562 12.98 11.90 -21.56
N HIS A 563 14.21 12.39 -21.76
CA HIS A 563 15.39 11.95 -21.02
C HIS A 563 15.28 12.05 -19.49
N VAL A 564 14.73 13.14 -18.94
CA VAL A 564 14.60 13.30 -17.47
C VAL A 564 13.61 12.30 -16.87
N ALA A 565 12.51 12.01 -17.57
CA ALA A 565 11.56 10.99 -17.15
C ALA A 565 12.17 9.57 -17.24
N LEU A 566 13.04 9.31 -18.22
CA LEU A 566 13.78 8.05 -18.32
C LEU A 566 14.80 7.88 -17.17
N LEU A 567 15.50 8.95 -16.79
CA LEU A 567 16.41 8.95 -15.63
C LEU A 567 15.66 8.68 -14.32
N GLU A 568 14.46 9.25 -14.14
CA GLU A 568 13.62 9.00 -12.96
C GLU A 568 13.02 7.56 -12.96
N LEU A 569 12.61 7.03 -14.12
CA LEU A 569 12.16 5.64 -14.27
C LEU A 569 13.25 4.64 -13.87
N PHE A 570 14.48 4.82 -14.38
CA PHE A 570 15.62 3.97 -14.02
C PHE A 570 15.99 4.11 -12.53
N LYS A 571 15.95 5.33 -11.98
CA LYS A 571 16.17 5.59 -10.55
C LYS A 571 15.14 4.91 -9.65
N HIS A 572 13.86 4.89 -10.03
CA HIS A 572 12.79 4.22 -9.27
C HIS A 572 12.96 2.69 -9.26
N ASN A 573 13.50 2.12 -10.35
CA ASN A 573 13.69 0.69 -10.55
C ASN A 573 15.10 0.19 -10.16
N SER A 574 15.90 1.01 -9.46
CA SER A 574 17.28 0.72 -9.08
C SER A 574 18.27 0.41 -10.23
N LEU A 575 17.92 0.77 -11.48
CA LEU A 575 18.76 0.64 -12.67
C LEU A 575 19.77 1.81 -12.76
N HIS A 576 20.52 2.00 -11.68
CA HIS A 576 21.39 3.17 -11.50
C HIS A 576 22.55 3.21 -12.50
N ARG A 577 23.02 2.05 -12.97
CA ARG A 577 24.05 1.98 -14.02
C ARG A 577 23.54 2.55 -15.34
N ASP A 578 22.39 2.08 -15.82
CA ASP A 578 21.79 2.54 -17.08
C ASP A 578 21.43 4.03 -17.04
N ALA A 579 21.02 4.53 -15.86
CA ALA A 579 20.81 5.96 -15.63
C ALA A 579 22.11 6.78 -15.71
N LEU A 580 23.20 6.29 -15.13
CA LEU A 580 24.50 6.97 -15.14
C LEU A 580 25.18 6.91 -16.52
N GLU A 581 25.07 5.80 -17.24
CA GLU A 581 25.53 5.69 -18.64
C GLU A 581 24.75 6.65 -19.56
N LEU A 582 23.42 6.76 -19.38
CA LEU A 582 22.59 7.74 -20.08
C LEU A 582 22.96 9.18 -19.71
N LEU A 583 23.14 9.49 -18.42
CA LEU A 583 23.46 10.84 -17.95
C LEU A 583 24.85 11.28 -18.42
N HIS A 584 25.85 10.38 -18.40
CA HIS A 584 27.17 10.63 -18.96
C HIS A 584 27.09 10.95 -20.46
N LYS A 585 26.34 10.14 -21.23
CA LYS A 585 26.13 10.37 -22.67
C LYS A 585 25.49 11.75 -22.94
N LEU A 586 24.52 12.16 -22.14
CA LEU A 586 23.87 13.47 -22.26
C LEU A 586 24.80 14.65 -21.87
N VAL A 587 25.72 14.43 -20.93
CA VAL A 587 26.77 15.41 -20.55
C VAL A 587 27.86 15.52 -21.62
N ASP A 588 28.22 14.45 -22.31
CA ASP A 588 29.14 14.52 -23.46
C ASP A 588 28.47 15.12 -24.71
N GLU A 589 27.20 14.79 -24.97
CA GLU A 589 26.41 15.43 -26.01
C GLU A 589 26.26 16.94 -25.76
N SER A 590 26.09 17.38 -24.50
CA SER A 590 26.03 18.82 -24.16
C SER A 590 27.37 19.54 -24.35
N LYS A 591 28.52 18.88 -24.14
CA LYS A 591 29.86 19.40 -24.50
C LYS A 591 30.07 19.52 -26.01
N SER A 592 29.49 18.62 -26.81
CA SER A 592 29.74 18.52 -28.26
C SER A 592 29.25 19.70 -29.10
N GLY A 593 28.33 20.51 -28.55
CA GLY A 593 27.72 21.65 -29.25
C GLY A 593 26.75 21.30 -30.39
N GLN A 594 26.48 20.00 -30.65
CA GLN A 594 25.69 19.52 -31.79
C GLN A 594 24.47 18.69 -31.37
N SER A 595 23.50 19.28 -30.67
CA SER A 595 22.10 18.80 -30.64
C SER A 595 21.15 19.84 -30.05
N GLU A 596 19.88 19.81 -30.48
CA GLU A 596 18.79 20.69 -30.01
C GLU A 596 18.21 20.25 -28.64
N ILE A 597 19.06 19.74 -27.74
CA ILE A 597 18.62 19.29 -26.41
C ILE A 597 18.24 20.53 -25.59
N THR A 598 16.94 20.67 -25.30
CA THR A 598 16.36 21.80 -24.55
C THR A 598 16.82 21.90 -23.09
N GLN A 599 17.51 20.87 -22.58
CA GLN A 599 18.07 20.81 -21.24
C GLN A 599 19.56 20.44 -21.31
N ARG A 600 20.43 21.39 -20.92
CA ARG A 600 21.88 21.19 -20.86
C ARG A 600 22.27 20.54 -19.54
N PHE A 601 22.42 19.22 -19.56
CA PHE A 601 23.01 18.46 -18.46
C PHE A 601 24.48 18.84 -18.23
N LYS A 602 24.92 18.80 -16.98
CA LYS A 602 26.27 19.16 -16.53
C LYS A 602 26.93 18.05 -15.70
N PRO A 603 28.26 18.08 -15.48
CA PRO A 603 28.94 17.15 -14.57
C PRO A 603 28.39 17.17 -13.14
N GLU A 604 27.89 18.31 -12.64
CA GLU A 604 27.30 18.41 -11.31
C GLU A 604 26.03 17.56 -11.14
N ASP A 605 25.26 17.34 -12.21
CA ASP A 605 24.05 16.50 -12.19
C ASP A 605 24.40 15.03 -11.90
N ILE A 606 25.59 14.58 -12.34
CA ILE A 606 26.13 13.25 -12.03
C ILE A 606 26.46 13.17 -10.54
N VAL A 607 27.10 14.20 -9.96
CA VAL A 607 27.38 14.25 -8.51
C VAL A 607 26.06 14.21 -7.70
N GLU A 608 25.03 14.92 -8.15
CA GLU A 608 23.71 14.92 -7.48
C GLU A 608 23.00 13.57 -7.58
N TYR A 609 23.08 12.88 -8.72
CA TYR A 609 22.57 11.50 -8.86
C TYR A 609 23.35 10.48 -8.01
N LEU A 610 24.67 10.67 -7.83
CA LEU A 610 25.52 9.77 -7.06
C LEU A 610 25.36 9.93 -5.54
N LYS A 611 25.02 11.12 -5.01
CA LYS A 611 24.92 11.39 -3.56
C LYS A 611 24.08 10.37 -2.76
N PRO A 612 22.88 9.95 -3.21
CA PRO A 612 22.10 8.91 -2.50
C PRO A 612 22.71 7.51 -2.61
N LEU A 613 23.48 7.23 -3.67
CA LEU A 613 24.00 5.90 -4.00
C LEU A 613 25.25 5.52 -3.19
N CYS A 614 25.91 6.50 -2.56
CA CYS A 614 27.07 6.29 -1.69
C CYS A 614 26.83 5.31 -0.52
N GLY A 615 25.57 5.01 -0.19
CA GLY A 615 25.20 4.00 0.82
C GLY A 615 24.70 2.65 0.26
N THR A 616 24.42 2.54 -1.05
CA THR A 616 23.82 1.35 -1.67
C THR A 616 24.76 0.62 -2.62
N ASP A 617 25.48 1.34 -3.49
CA ASP A 617 26.49 0.76 -4.39
C ASP A 617 27.74 1.66 -4.44
N PRO A 618 28.70 1.47 -3.52
CA PRO A 618 29.96 2.22 -3.52
C PRO A 618 30.86 1.93 -4.73
N ILE A 619 30.67 0.80 -5.42
CA ILE A 619 31.49 0.42 -6.59
C ILE A 619 31.04 1.25 -7.79
N LEU A 620 29.73 1.35 -8.02
CA LEU A 620 29.14 2.17 -9.07
C LEU A 620 29.45 3.67 -8.89
N VAL A 621 29.41 4.16 -7.64
CA VAL A 621 29.81 5.55 -7.35
C VAL A 621 31.27 5.80 -7.71
N LEU A 622 32.18 4.87 -7.38
CA LEU A 622 33.59 5.01 -7.78
C LEU A 622 33.76 4.93 -9.30
N GLU A 623 33.10 4.00 -10.00
CA GLU A 623 33.18 3.86 -11.46
C GLU A 623 32.86 5.17 -12.18
N PHE A 624 31.70 5.77 -11.88
CA PHE A 624 31.26 7.02 -12.53
C PHE A 624 31.93 8.27 -11.98
N SER A 625 32.46 8.26 -10.74
CA SER A 625 33.16 9.42 -10.18
C SER A 625 34.38 9.84 -11.00
N MET A 626 35.12 8.93 -11.64
CA MET A 626 36.30 9.28 -12.46
C MET A 626 35.96 10.30 -13.55
N LEU A 627 34.81 10.10 -14.19
CA LEU A 627 34.31 10.89 -15.32
C LEU A 627 33.96 12.33 -14.91
N VAL A 628 33.81 12.56 -13.60
CA VAL A 628 33.55 13.86 -12.98
C VAL A 628 34.79 14.42 -12.26
N LEU A 629 35.71 13.57 -11.79
CA LEU A 629 36.85 13.93 -10.93
C LEU A 629 37.80 14.93 -11.60
N GLU A 630 38.02 14.80 -12.92
CA GLU A 630 38.80 15.75 -13.71
C GLU A 630 38.09 17.09 -13.93
N SER A 631 36.74 17.09 -13.98
CA SER A 631 35.93 18.30 -14.21
C SER A 631 35.67 19.08 -12.92
N CYS A 632 35.38 18.37 -11.83
CA CYS A 632 34.82 18.90 -10.58
C CYS A 632 35.48 18.25 -9.34
N PRO A 633 36.81 18.44 -9.13
CA PRO A 633 37.55 17.72 -8.10
C PRO A 633 37.08 18.01 -6.67
N SER A 634 36.70 19.25 -6.36
CA SER A 634 36.23 19.64 -5.02
C SER A 634 34.91 18.97 -4.64
N GLN A 635 33.94 18.96 -5.55
CA GLN A 635 32.62 18.33 -5.38
C GLN A 635 32.73 16.80 -5.34
N THR A 636 33.71 16.23 -6.05
CA THR A 636 33.98 14.78 -6.03
C THR A 636 34.65 14.35 -4.71
N ILE A 637 35.54 15.17 -4.15
CA ILE A 637 36.08 14.95 -2.79
C ILE A 637 34.98 15.08 -1.73
N ASP A 638 34.09 16.08 -1.85
CA ASP A 638 32.94 16.23 -0.96
C ASP A 638 32.00 15.01 -1.03
N LEU A 639 31.75 14.46 -2.22
CA LEU A 639 31.00 13.20 -2.43
C LEU A 639 31.65 12.01 -1.70
N PHE A 640 32.99 11.91 -1.71
CA PHE A 640 33.74 10.83 -1.02
C PHE A 640 33.88 11.01 0.49
N LEU A 641 33.71 12.22 1.02
CA LEU A 641 33.75 12.51 2.47
C LEU A 641 32.34 12.50 3.09
N SER A 642 31.31 12.89 2.35
CA SER A 642 29.90 12.81 2.78
C SER A 642 29.27 11.44 2.52
N GLY A 643 29.77 10.70 1.52
CA GLY A 643 29.33 9.35 1.19
C GLY A 643 29.81 8.30 2.17
N ASN A 644 28.96 7.31 2.49
CA ASN A 644 29.26 6.20 3.40
C ASN A 644 30.13 5.09 2.74
N ILE A 645 31.11 5.51 1.93
CA ILE A 645 31.95 4.65 1.10
C ILE A 645 33.17 4.19 1.90
N PRO A 646 33.58 2.90 1.86
CA PRO A 646 34.77 2.43 2.56
C PRO A 646 36.05 3.16 2.10
N ALA A 647 36.70 3.86 3.02
CA ALA A 647 37.88 4.69 2.74
C ALA A 647 39.07 3.92 2.12
N ASP A 648 39.24 2.63 2.47
CA ASP A 648 40.23 1.74 1.83
C ASP A 648 39.99 1.64 0.31
N MET A 649 38.72 1.63 -0.11
CA MET A 649 38.32 1.55 -1.51
C MET A 649 38.57 2.88 -2.23
N VAL A 650 38.15 4.01 -1.66
CA VAL A 650 38.39 5.36 -2.22
C VAL A 650 39.88 5.64 -2.37
N SER A 651 40.68 5.36 -1.33
CA SER A 651 42.13 5.60 -1.36
C SER A 651 42.85 4.72 -2.38
N SER A 652 42.50 3.43 -2.48
CA SER A 652 43.03 2.53 -3.52
C SER A 652 42.69 3.01 -4.93
N TYR A 653 41.50 3.58 -5.11
CA TYR A 653 41.04 4.14 -6.38
C TYR A 653 41.77 5.42 -6.75
N LEU A 654 41.88 6.38 -5.81
CA LEU A 654 42.66 7.60 -5.98
C LEU A 654 44.15 7.31 -6.21
N LYS A 655 44.73 6.32 -5.52
CA LYS A 655 46.12 5.86 -5.73
C LYS A 655 46.40 5.42 -7.17
N LYS A 656 45.40 4.83 -7.83
CA LYS A 656 45.50 4.33 -9.20
C LYS A 656 45.34 5.42 -10.27
N HIS A 657 44.50 6.42 -10.02
CA HIS A 657 44.07 7.38 -11.05
C HIS A 657 44.47 8.85 -10.78
N SER A 658 44.71 9.26 -9.54
CA SER A 658 45.03 10.64 -9.16
C SER A 658 45.75 10.71 -7.80
N PRO A 659 47.03 10.33 -7.70
CA PRO A 659 47.75 10.23 -6.42
C PRO A 659 47.82 11.56 -5.64
N ASN A 660 47.89 12.70 -6.34
CA ASN A 660 47.87 14.03 -5.70
C ASN A 660 46.56 14.29 -4.92
N MET A 661 45.43 13.73 -5.39
CA MET A 661 44.14 13.80 -4.70
C MET A 661 44.03 12.78 -3.56
N GLN A 662 44.75 11.65 -3.64
CA GLN A 662 44.82 10.66 -2.56
C GLN A 662 45.37 11.30 -1.26
N ALA A 663 46.47 12.04 -1.35
CA ALA A 663 47.04 12.77 -0.21
C ALA A 663 46.00 13.72 0.42
N ARG A 664 45.32 14.52 -0.42
CA ARG A 664 44.32 15.50 0.06
C ARG A 664 43.08 14.85 0.68
N TYR A 665 42.63 13.72 0.14
CA TYR A 665 41.53 12.94 0.73
C TYR A 665 41.90 12.40 2.12
N LEU A 666 43.13 11.86 2.29
CA LEU A 666 43.60 11.32 3.57
C LEU A 666 43.84 12.42 4.63
N GLU A 667 44.34 13.59 4.23
CA GLU A 667 44.40 14.78 5.10
C GLU A 667 43.02 15.15 5.66
N LEU A 668 42.02 15.25 4.78
CA LEU A 668 40.66 15.67 5.16
C LEU A 668 39.97 14.60 6.02
N MET A 669 40.15 13.32 5.71
CA MET A 669 39.66 12.21 6.54
C MET A 669 40.19 12.27 7.98
N LEU A 670 41.51 12.43 8.16
CA LEU A 670 42.11 12.48 9.51
C LEU A 670 41.70 13.74 10.27
N ALA A 671 41.57 14.87 9.58
CA ALA A 671 41.06 16.11 10.17
C ALA A 671 39.58 16.02 10.60
N MET A 672 38.80 15.13 9.98
CA MET A 672 37.40 14.88 10.35
C MET A 672 37.23 13.82 11.45
N ASN A 673 38.01 12.74 11.43
CA ASN A 673 37.91 11.67 12.44
C ASN A 673 39.18 10.80 12.52
N GLU A 674 39.97 10.98 13.60
CA GLU A 674 41.19 10.21 13.91
C GLU A 674 40.97 8.68 13.89
N ASN A 675 39.77 8.22 14.24
CA ASN A 675 39.44 6.80 14.36
C ASN A 675 38.84 6.17 13.08
N ALA A 676 38.54 6.97 12.05
CA ALA A 676 37.90 6.47 10.81
C ALA A 676 38.90 5.83 9.82
N VAL A 677 40.20 6.07 10.01
CA VAL A 677 41.24 5.74 9.02
C VAL A 677 41.94 4.43 9.40
N SER A 678 41.85 3.43 8.51
CA SER A 678 42.43 2.10 8.73
C SER A 678 43.95 2.16 8.91
N GLY A 679 44.53 1.17 9.60
CA GLY A 679 45.99 1.07 9.75
C GLY A 679 46.75 1.02 8.43
N ASN A 680 46.12 0.48 7.37
CA ASN A 680 46.68 0.44 6.02
C ASN A 680 46.72 1.85 5.40
N LEU A 681 45.63 2.62 5.52
CA LEU A 681 45.55 4.00 5.05
C LEU A 681 46.51 4.93 5.80
N GLN A 682 46.64 4.71 7.11
CA GLN A 682 47.63 5.36 7.96
C GLN A 682 49.07 5.07 7.46
N ASN A 683 49.39 3.81 7.14
CA ASN A 683 50.69 3.43 6.57
C ASN A 683 50.92 4.03 5.17
N GLU A 684 49.89 4.06 4.31
CA GLU A 684 49.94 4.70 2.99
C GLU A 684 50.22 6.20 3.08
N MET A 685 49.56 6.93 3.99
CA MET A 685 49.84 8.36 4.18
C MET A 685 51.27 8.61 4.68
N VAL A 686 51.78 7.78 5.60
CA VAL A 686 53.19 7.86 6.03
C VAL A 686 54.14 7.56 4.86
N HIS A 687 53.79 6.66 3.94
CA HIS A 687 54.57 6.46 2.71
C HIS A 687 54.51 7.63 1.73
N ILE A 688 53.40 8.37 1.66
CA ILE A 688 53.28 9.61 0.87
C ILE A 688 54.21 10.68 1.46
N TYR A 689 54.05 11.05 2.73
CA TYR A 689 54.90 12.06 3.38
C TYR A 689 56.38 11.67 3.42
N LEU A 690 56.71 10.38 3.59
CA LEU A 690 58.10 9.92 3.50
C LEU A 690 58.66 10.10 2.09
N SER A 691 57.84 9.96 1.03
CA SER A 691 58.31 10.19 -0.34
C SER A 691 58.52 11.69 -0.58
N GLU A 692 57.57 12.55 -0.19
CA GLU A 692 57.73 14.02 -0.24
C GLU A 692 58.98 14.50 0.50
N VAL A 693 59.32 13.90 1.65
CA VAL A 693 60.53 14.25 2.43
C VAL A 693 61.80 13.65 1.84
N LEU A 694 61.76 12.47 1.23
CA LEU A 694 62.91 11.90 0.53
C LEU A 694 63.24 12.67 -0.76
N ASP A 695 62.24 13.12 -1.51
CA ASP A 695 62.42 13.95 -2.69
C ASP A 695 63.01 15.32 -2.28
N TRP A 696 62.46 15.95 -1.22
CA TRP A 696 63.02 17.19 -0.64
C TRP A 696 64.45 17.02 -0.09
N TYR A 697 64.75 15.88 0.52
CA TYR A 697 66.10 15.53 0.97
C TYR A 697 67.06 15.37 -0.22
N ALA A 698 66.64 14.72 -1.31
CA ALA A 698 67.43 14.58 -2.53
C ALA A 698 67.74 15.96 -3.16
N ASP A 699 66.73 16.83 -3.26
CA ASP A 699 66.86 18.20 -3.77
C ASP A 699 67.84 19.05 -2.95
N LEU A 700 67.86 18.91 -1.62
CA LEU A 700 68.78 19.65 -0.74
C LEU A 700 70.17 19.03 -0.65
N SER A 701 70.28 17.70 -0.68
CA SER A 701 71.56 16.99 -0.69
C SER A 701 72.32 17.26 -2.00
N ALA A 702 71.61 17.31 -3.13
CA ALA A 702 72.16 17.74 -4.42
C ALA A 702 72.60 19.21 -4.45
N GLN A 703 72.27 20.01 -3.43
CA GLN A 703 72.68 21.40 -3.26
C GLN A 703 73.69 21.62 -2.11
N GLU A 704 74.11 20.55 -1.40
CA GLU A 704 74.93 20.62 -0.18
C GLU A 704 74.32 21.48 0.95
N LYS A 705 72.98 21.60 1.01
CA LYS A 705 72.23 22.47 1.94
C LYS A 705 71.44 21.73 3.02
N TRP A 706 71.80 20.49 3.34
CA TRP A 706 71.13 19.74 4.41
C TRP A 706 71.62 20.18 5.79
N ASP A 707 70.79 20.91 6.55
CA ASP A 707 70.91 20.99 8.02
C ASP A 707 69.88 20.04 8.65
N GLU A 708 70.35 19.17 9.52
CA GLU A 708 69.51 18.23 10.28
C GLU A 708 68.51 18.96 11.21
N LYS A 709 68.74 20.25 11.52
CA LYS A 709 67.83 21.11 12.29
C LYS A 709 66.72 21.76 11.46
N ASP A 710 66.78 21.69 10.13
CA ASP A 710 65.75 22.30 9.29
C ASP A 710 64.49 21.43 9.23
N HIS A 711 63.42 21.93 9.85
CA HIS A 711 62.11 21.30 9.87
C HIS A 711 61.15 22.01 8.88
N SER A 712 61.21 21.60 7.62
CA SER A 712 60.27 22.00 6.56
C SER A 712 58.81 21.62 6.90
N PRO A 713 57.79 22.22 6.26
CA PRO A 713 56.40 21.84 6.51
C PRO A 713 56.11 20.37 6.19
N THR A 714 56.75 19.80 5.16
CA THR A 714 56.67 18.36 4.83
C THR A 714 57.34 17.50 5.90
N ARG A 715 58.55 17.86 6.36
CA ARG A 715 59.21 17.15 7.46
C ARG A 715 58.41 17.21 8.77
N LYS A 716 57.79 18.35 9.08
CA LYS A 716 56.88 18.51 10.21
C LYS A 716 55.64 17.61 10.08
N LYS A 717 54.99 17.53 8.91
CA LYS A 717 53.92 16.55 8.66
C LYS A 717 54.40 15.11 8.90
N LEU A 718 55.57 14.74 8.38
CA LEU A 718 56.12 13.39 8.55
C LEU A 718 56.40 13.06 10.02
N LEU A 719 57.09 13.94 10.77
CA LEU A 719 57.36 13.75 12.20
C LEU A 719 56.06 13.64 13.00
N THR A 720 55.10 14.55 12.81
CA THR A 720 53.77 14.48 13.46
C THR A 720 53.04 13.18 13.12
N ALA A 721 53.10 12.72 11.87
CA ALA A 721 52.52 11.45 11.46
C ALA A 721 53.23 10.25 12.10
N LEU A 722 54.57 10.22 12.11
CA LEU A 722 55.35 9.13 12.72
C LEU A 722 55.10 9.01 14.23
N GLU A 723 54.90 10.13 14.93
CA GLU A 723 54.57 10.12 16.36
C GLU A 723 53.13 9.65 16.62
N SER A 724 52.14 10.32 16.03
CA SER A 724 50.71 10.10 16.30
C SER A 724 50.19 8.74 15.79
N ILE A 725 50.68 8.27 14.65
CA ILE A 725 50.15 7.08 13.98
C ILE A 725 50.73 5.80 14.59
N ALA A 726 49.87 4.80 14.81
CA ALA A 726 50.26 3.47 15.28
C ALA A 726 50.22 2.38 14.18
N GLY A 727 49.53 2.62 13.06
CA GLY A 727 49.25 1.60 12.03
C GLY A 727 50.37 1.27 11.02
N TYR A 728 51.50 1.97 11.04
CA TYR A 728 52.57 1.79 10.04
C TYR A 728 53.57 0.68 10.36
N ASN A 729 54.29 0.19 9.35
CA ASN A 729 55.36 -0.79 9.52
C ASN A 729 56.75 -0.10 9.66
N PRO A 730 57.33 0.01 10.87
CA PRO A 730 58.57 0.73 11.07
C PRO A 730 59.79 0.06 10.40
N GLU A 731 59.82 -1.27 10.29
CA GLU A 731 60.92 -1.99 9.63
C GLU A 731 61.00 -1.73 8.11
N ALA A 732 59.87 -1.36 7.49
CA ALA A 732 59.80 -1.02 6.07
C ALA A 732 60.20 0.43 5.82
N LEU A 733 59.86 1.34 6.74
CA LEU A 733 60.22 2.75 6.69
C LEU A 733 61.72 2.96 6.97
N LEU A 734 62.29 2.26 7.97
CA LEU A 734 63.70 2.37 8.35
C LEU A 734 64.64 2.02 7.18
N LYS A 735 64.23 1.09 6.31
CA LYS A 735 64.99 0.65 5.11
C LYS A 735 64.89 1.62 3.92
N ARG A 736 64.07 2.67 4.01
CA ARG A 736 63.94 3.73 3.00
C ARG A 736 64.67 5.02 3.39
N LEU A 737 65.11 5.18 4.64
CA LEU A 737 65.81 6.39 5.08
C LEU A 737 67.31 6.36 4.69
N PRO A 738 67.95 7.52 4.47
CA PRO A 738 69.40 7.62 4.26
C PRO A 738 70.15 7.33 5.56
N LEU A 739 71.24 6.56 5.51
CA LEU A 739 72.00 6.17 6.72
C LEU A 739 72.59 7.36 7.51
N ASP A 740 72.83 8.47 6.82
CA ASP A 740 73.62 9.61 7.29
C ASP A 740 72.78 10.88 7.55
N ALA A 741 71.45 10.79 7.59
CA ALA A 741 70.52 11.91 7.81
C ALA A 741 69.18 11.45 8.43
N LEU A 742 68.29 12.41 8.74
CA LEU A 742 66.93 12.15 9.26
C LEU A 742 66.96 11.36 10.59
N TYR A 743 67.80 11.81 11.52
CA TYR A 743 68.10 11.07 12.76
C TYR A 743 66.94 11.06 13.75
N GLU A 744 66.06 12.07 13.74
CA GLU A 744 64.82 12.07 14.53
C GLU A 744 63.85 11.00 14.03
N GLU A 745 63.65 10.92 12.72
CA GLU A 745 62.82 9.91 12.06
C GLU A 745 63.33 8.49 12.38
N HIS A 746 64.64 8.26 12.32
CA HIS A 746 65.26 7.00 12.76
C HIS A 746 64.96 6.70 14.23
N ALA A 747 65.08 7.68 15.13
CA ALA A 747 64.88 7.47 16.57
C ALA A 747 63.41 7.14 16.91
N ILE A 748 62.45 7.76 16.23
CA ILE A 748 61.02 7.44 16.37
C ILE A 748 60.73 6.02 15.88
N LEU A 749 61.24 5.64 14.70
CA LEU A 749 61.04 4.30 14.13
C LEU A 749 61.66 3.19 14.98
N LEU A 750 62.92 3.36 15.41
CA LEU A 750 63.60 2.43 16.33
C LEU A 750 62.84 2.30 17.66
N GLY A 751 62.24 3.40 18.13
CA GLY A 751 61.37 3.37 19.31
C GLY A 751 60.10 2.54 19.14
N LYS A 752 59.43 2.63 17.99
CA LYS A 752 58.27 1.79 17.69
C LYS A 752 58.64 0.31 17.45
N MET A 753 59.91 0.03 17.16
CA MET A 753 60.50 -1.32 17.14
C MET A 753 60.95 -1.83 18.54
N ASN A 754 60.70 -1.10 19.62
CA ASN A 754 61.19 -1.36 20.98
C ASN A 754 62.73 -1.34 21.14
N GLN A 755 63.47 -0.81 20.15
CA GLN A 755 64.93 -0.67 20.19
C GLN A 755 65.32 0.65 20.88
N HIS A 756 64.84 0.80 22.12
CA HIS A 756 64.95 2.03 22.91
C HIS A 756 66.40 2.42 23.21
N ASP A 757 67.32 1.45 23.29
CA ASP A 757 68.75 1.69 23.45
C ASP A 757 69.36 2.41 22.25
N LEU A 758 68.95 2.04 21.03
CA LEU A 758 69.41 2.67 19.79
C LEU A 758 68.74 4.03 19.56
N ALA A 759 67.44 4.13 19.83
CA ALA A 759 66.71 5.40 19.76
C ALA A 759 67.28 6.45 20.74
N LEU A 760 67.54 6.08 21.99
CA LEU A 760 68.19 6.96 22.96
C LEU A 760 69.65 7.25 22.58
N SER A 761 70.37 6.30 21.98
CA SER A 761 71.71 6.54 21.45
C SER A 761 71.73 7.56 20.31
N LEU A 762 70.68 7.67 19.48
CA LEU A 762 70.55 8.75 18.49
C LEU A 762 70.36 10.11 19.17
N TYR A 763 69.40 10.23 20.09
CA TYR A 763 69.14 11.49 20.79
C TYR A 763 70.37 11.99 21.57
N VAL A 764 71.11 11.09 22.22
CA VAL A 764 72.30 11.45 23.01
C VAL A 764 73.55 11.65 22.13
N HIS A 765 73.91 10.70 21.27
CA HIS A 765 75.23 10.71 20.58
C HIS A 765 75.24 11.33 19.18
N LYS A 766 74.09 11.52 18.52
CA LYS A 766 74.00 12.12 17.17
C LYS A 766 73.31 13.48 17.19
N LEU A 767 72.14 13.57 17.82
CA LEU A 767 71.38 14.82 17.93
C LEU A 767 71.86 15.72 19.08
N ASN A 768 72.59 15.19 20.07
CA ASN A 768 73.06 15.91 21.26
C ASN A 768 71.94 16.66 22.01
N ALA A 769 70.76 16.03 22.11
CA ALA A 769 69.52 16.63 22.57
C ALA A 769 68.94 15.91 23.81
N PRO A 770 69.44 16.18 25.03
CA PRO A 770 69.01 15.49 26.25
C PRO A 770 67.52 15.68 26.56
N GLU A 771 66.95 16.87 26.30
CA GLU A 771 65.51 17.11 26.46
C GLU A 771 64.65 16.29 25.47
N LEU A 772 65.14 16.01 24.26
CA LEU A 772 64.44 15.09 23.35
C LEU A 772 64.50 13.65 23.89
N ALA A 773 65.65 13.20 24.39
CA ALA A 773 65.80 11.90 25.04
C ALA A 773 64.86 11.74 26.26
N LEU A 774 64.75 12.78 27.11
CA LEU A 774 63.81 12.82 28.24
C LEU A 774 62.35 12.78 27.76
N SER A 775 61.98 13.61 26.78
CA SER A 775 60.61 13.62 26.22
C SER A 775 60.21 12.29 25.59
N TYR A 776 61.18 11.55 25.03
CA TYR A 776 61.00 10.21 24.49
C TYR A 776 60.83 9.18 25.62
N CYS A 777 61.67 9.23 26.66
CA CYS A 777 61.51 8.38 27.85
C CYS A 777 60.13 8.56 28.50
N ASP A 778 59.66 9.80 28.62
CA ASP A 778 58.35 10.12 29.19
C ASP A 778 57.20 9.58 28.33
N ARG A 779 57.22 9.85 27.01
CA ARG A 779 56.22 9.35 26.06
C ARG A 779 56.14 7.81 26.04
N VAL A 780 57.28 7.13 26.02
CA VAL A 780 57.32 5.65 26.07
C VAL A 780 56.86 5.13 27.43
N TYR A 781 57.32 5.73 28.55
CA TYR A 781 56.88 5.34 29.89
C TYR A 781 55.36 5.42 30.02
N GLU A 782 54.75 6.53 29.59
CA GLU A 782 53.30 6.75 29.66
C GLU A 782 52.52 5.82 28.73
N SER A 783 53.02 5.57 27.50
CA SER A 783 52.42 4.56 26.60
C SER A 783 52.36 3.14 27.20
N MET A 784 53.29 2.83 28.11
CA MET A 784 53.41 1.52 28.77
C MET A 784 52.55 1.37 30.03
N HIS A 785 51.67 2.32 30.37
CA HIS A 785 50.84 2.27 31.59
C HIS A 785 49.65 1.30 31.56
N GLN A 786 49.65 0.30 30.68
CA GLN A 786 48.70 -0.81 30.77
C GLN A 786 49.08 -1.79 31.91
N PRO A 787 48.14 -2.35 32.70
CA PRO A 787 48.45 -2.94 34.01
C PRO A 787 49.14 -4.33 34.02
N SER A 788 49.89 -4.69 32.97
CA SER A 788 50.34 -6.08 32.75
C SER A 788 51.84 -6.29 32.44
N SER A 789 52.61 -5.25 32.16
CA SER A 789 54.05 -5.36 31.85
C SER A 789 54.94 -4.87 32.99
N LYS A 790 55.75 -5.77 33.58
CA LYS A 790 56.66 -5.47 34.70
C LYS A 790 57.91 -4.66 34.32
N ASN A 791 57.94 -4.06 33.13
CA ASN A 791 59.15 -3.51 32.51
C ASN A 791 59.16 -1.97 32.41
N SER A 792 58.09 -1.29 32.83
CA SER A 792 57.93 0.17 32.65
C SER A 792 59.06 1.00 33.27
N SER A 793 59.58 0.60 34.43
CA SER A 793 60.68 1.27 35.14
C SER A 793 62.07 1.11 34.48
N ASN A 794 62.18 0.36 33.37
CA ASN A 794 63.47 0.03 32.77
C ASN A 794 64.00 1.10 31.80
N ILE A 795 63.15 1.90 31.15
CA ILE A 795 63.61 2.83 30.10
C ILE A 795 64.52 3.94 30.63
N TYR A 796 64.17 4.55 31.77
CA TYR A 796 65.04 5.54 32.42
C TYR A 796 66.35 4.90 32.92
N LEU A 797 66.40 3.60 33.21
CA LEU A 797 67.65 2.89 33.52
C LEU A 797 68.52 2.67 32.27
N VAL A 798 67.92 2.54 31.07
CA VAL A 798 68.66 2.52 29.80
C VAL A 798 69.28 3.88 29.51
N LEU A 799 68.54 4.99 29.69
CA LEU A 799 69.11 6.34 29.55
C LEU A 799 70.24 6.59 30.57
N LEU A 800 70.01 6.22 31.83
CA LEU A 800 71.04 6.25 32.89
C LEU A 800 72.29 5.46 32.48
N GLN A 801 72.12 4.26 31.91
CA GLN A 801 73.24 3.42 31.44
C GLN A 801 74.00 4.03 30.25
N ILE A 802 73.32 4.76 29.35
CA ILE A 802 73.93 5.49 28.23
C ILE A 802 74.81 6.64 28.76
N TYR A 803 74.27 7.49 29.64
CA TYR A 803 75.01 8.59 30.28
C TYR A 803 76.20 8.11 31.13
N LEU A 804 76.07 6.94 31.78
CA LEU A 804 77.15 6.32 32.55
C LEU A 804 78.21 5.62 31.67
N ASN A 805 77.90 5.26 30.43
CA ASN A 805 78.79 4.48 29.54
C ASN A 805 78.81 5.01 28.10
N PRO A 806 79.19 6.28 27.84
CA PRO A 806 79.08 6.89 26.53
C PRO A 806 79.87 6.10 25.46
N ARG A 807 81.19 5.93 25.62
CA ARG A 807 82.04 5.19 24.64
C ARG A 807 81.54 3.77 24.31
N ARG A 808 81.06 3.02 25.32
CA ARG A 808 80.53 1.66 25.10
C ARG A 808 79.21 1.67 24.33
N THR A 809 78.36 2.67 24.56
CA THR A 809 77.08 2.78 23.84
C THR A 809 77.26 3.31 22.42
N THR A 810 78.14 4.30 22.18
CA THR A 810 78.48 4.74 20.80
C THR A 810 79.06 3.59 19.96
N ALA A 811 80.06 2.86 20.47
CA ALA A 811 80.68 1.74 19.75
C ALA A 811 79.76 0.51 19.60
N GLY A 812 78.77 0.35 20.49
CA GLY A 812 77.72 -0.65 20.36
C GLY A 812 76.65 -0.26 19.33
N PHE A 813 76.32 1.04 19.27
CA PHE A 813 75.37 1.65 18.35
C PHE A 813 75.82 1.53 16.89
N GLU A 814 77.05 1.92 16.56
CA GLU A 814 77.58 1.85 15.18
C GLU A 814 77.56 0.42 14.64
N LYS A 815 77.93 -0.56 15.49
CA LYS A 815 77.87 -1.99 15.17
C LYS A 815 76.45 -2.54 15.08
N ARG A 816 75.46 -1.95 15.76
CA ARG A 816 74.06 -2.41 15.70
C ARG A 816 73.33 -1.85 14.48
N ILE A 817 73.50 -0.57 14.17
CA ILE A 817 72.89 0.07 13.00
C ILE A 817 73.39 -0.56 11.69
N THR A 818 74.71 -0.74 11.54
CA THR A 818 75.28 -1.41 10.35
C THR A 818 74.77 -2.85 10.16
N ASN A 819 74.57 -3.61 11.24
CA ASN A 819 74.01 -4.96 11.17
C ASN A 819 72.48 -4.99 10.93
N LEU A 820 71.73 -3.96 11.35
CA LEU A 820 70.27 -3.87 11.12
C LEU A 820 69.92 -3.49 9.68
N LEU A 821 70.81 -2.77 8.98
CA LEU A 821 70.57 -2.22 7.64
C LEU A 821 71.30 -3.00 6.53
N SER A 822 72.16 -3.98 6.89
CA SER A 822 72.87 -4.86 5.97
C SER A 822 71.97 -5.99 5.39
N PRO A 823 71.76 -6.09 4.07
CA PRO A 823 70.92 -7.11 3.46
C PRO A 823 71.67 -8.44 3.24
N GLN A 824 71.82 -9.28 4.27
CA GLN A 824 72.45 -10.60 4.13
C GLN A 824 71.47 -11.76 3.88
N SER A 825 71.98 -12.73 3.10
CA SER A 825 71.20 -13.71 2.35
C SER A 825 70.84 -14.99 3.11
N LYS A 826 69.75 -15.64 2.67
CA LYS A 826 69.27 -16.94 3.16
C LYS A 826 70.29 -18.08 2.94
N THR A 827 70.87 -18.61 4.00
CA THR A 827 71.47 -19.97 4.00
C THR A 827 71.16 -20.72 5.30
N ILE A 828 70.32 -21.75 5.22
CA ILE A 828 70.03 -22.71 6.30
C ILE A 828 70.82 -23.99 6.02
N PRO A 829 71.56 -24.55 7.00
CA PRO A 829 71.51 -26.01 7.15
C PRO A 829 71.63 -26.57 8.59
N LYS A 830 70.75 -27.55 8.88
CA LYS A 830 71.00 -28.82 9.60
C LYS A 830 71.46 -28.84 11.09
N LEU A 831 70.50 -29.14 11.95
CA LEU A 831 70.34 -30.44 12.65
C LEU A 831 71.60 -31.29 12.99
N THR A 832 71.77 -31.61 14.28
CA THR A 832 72.09 -32.96 14.80
C THR A 832 71.51 -33.19 16.21
N PRO A 833 71.18 -34.43 16.67
CA PRO A 833 70.28 -34.64 17.82
C PRO A 833 70.72 -35.66 18.91
N THR A 834 69.90 -35.78 19.98
CA THR A 834 69.76 -36.94 20.92
C THR A 834 70.94 -37.23 21.89
N PRO A 835 70.80 -38.05 22.98
CA PRO A 835 69.76 -39.06 23.28
C PRO A 835 69.07 -38.99 24.68
N SER A 836 68.26 -40.02 24.98
CA SER A 836 67.26 -40.09 26.06
C SER A 836 67.41 -41.28 27.03
N ILE A 837 66.96 -41.12 28.28
CA ILE A 837 66.64 -42.19 29.27
C ILE A 837 65.36 -41.73 30.01
N LYS A 838 64.17 -42.35 29.81
CA LYS A 838 63.57 -43.48 30.58
C LYS A 838 63.54 -43.22 32.11
N SER A 839 62.42 -43.26 32.85
CA SER A 839 60.98 -43.54 32.59
C SER A 839 60.13 -42.82 33.69
N ARG A 840 58.91 -43.15 34.19
CA ARG A 840 58.01 -44.32 34.18
C ARG A 840 56.58 -43.91 34.67
N GLY A 841 55.51 -44.55 34.18
CA GLY A 841 54.11 -44.38 34.67
C GLY A 841 53.33 -43.22 34.00
N ARG A 842 52.10 -43.33 33.46
CA ARG A 842 50.86 -44.10 33.76
C ARG A 842 50.08 -43.52 34.97
N GLY A 843 48.91 -42.88 34.82
CA GLY A 843 48.13 -42.55 33.62
C GLY A 843 46.70 -42.07 33.96
N SER A 844 45.79 -42.09 32.98
CA SER A 844 44.32 -41.90 33.11
C SER A 844 43.77 -40.48 33.33
N LYS A 845 42.86 -40.07 32.43
CA LYS A 845 41.98 -38.89 32.60
C LYS A 845 40.94 -39.15 33.68
N LYS A 846 40.72 -38.23 34.63
CA LYS A 846 39.45 -38.14 35.40
C LYS A 846 39.25 -36.77 36.06
N ILE A 847 38.15 -36.12 35.66
CA ILE A 847 37.18 -35.34 36.46
C ILE A 847 37.72 -34.33 37.49
N ALA A 848 37.20 -33.09 37.43
CA ALA A 848 37.46 -32.05 38.42
C ALA A 848 36.87 -32.40 39.79
N ALA A 849 37.68 -32.25 40.85
CA ALA A 849 37.23 -32.23 42.24
C ALA A 849 37.19 -30.79 42.75
N ILE A 850 36.20 -30.47 43.58
CA ILE A 850 36.03 -29.16 44.21
C ILE A 850 36.09 -29.34 45.73
N GLU A 851 37.29 -29.14 46.26
CA GLU A 851 37.70 -29.02 47.67
C GLU A 851 39.16 -28.53 47.59
N GLY A 852 39.77 -27.88 48.57
CA GLY A 852 39.39 -27.63 49.95
C GLY A 852 40.72 -27.41 50.69
N ALA A 853 41.03 -26.17 51.06
CA ALA A 853 42.31 -25.81 51.65
C ALA A 853 42.13 -24.65 52.63
N GLU A 854 42.28 -24.96 53.90
CA GLU A 854 42.20 -24.03 55.03
C GLU A 854 43.57 -23.41 55.34
N ASP A 855 43.66 -22.60 56.39
CA ASP A 855 44.84 -21.80 56.72
C ASP A 855 46.07 -22.64 57.08
N THR A 856 47.24 -22.27 56.55
CA THR A 856 48.51 -22.55 57.25
C THR A 856 49.59 -21.47 57.03
N LYS A 857 49.69 -20.61 58.05
CA LYS A 857 50.90 -19.99 58.64
C LYS A 857 52.03 -19.44 57.73
N VAL A 858 52.40 -18.21 58.08
CA VAL A 858 53.72 -17.59 57.85
C VAL A 858 54.86 -18.54 58.18
N SER A 859 55.94 -18.52 57.40
CA SER A 859 57.26 -19.00 57.78
C SER A 859 58.33 -18.13 57.12
N LEU A 860 59.35 -17.72 57.88
CA LEU A 860 60.52 -17.02 57.34
C LEU A 860 61.64 -18.04 57.10
N SER A 861 62.26 -17.99 55.92
CA SER A 861 63.52 -18.66 55.58
C SER A 861 64.12 -17.85 54.43
N SER A 862 65.13 -17.02 54.64
CA SER A 862 66.55 -17.38 54.85
C SER A 862 67.24 -17.90 53.59
N THR A 863 68.27 -17.14 53.21
CA THR A 863 69.44 -17.58 52.46
C THR A 863 69.78 -19.07 52.59
N ASP A 864 70.06 -19.73 51.46
CA ASP A 864 71.21 -20.64 51.40
C ASP A 864 71.91 -20.49 50.04
N SER A 865 73.16 -20.93 49.99
CA SER A 865 74.15 -20.76 48.93
C SER A 865 74.24 -21.99 48.02
N GLY A 866 74.58 -21.79 46.75
CA GLY A 866 74.35 -22.81 45.71
C GLY A 866 75.36 -22.84 44.56
N ARG A 867 76.65 -22.63 44.87
CA ARG A 867 77.85 -22.98 44.08
C ARG A 867 77.76 -22.98 42.53
N SER A 868 78.50 -22.06 41.91
CA SER A 868 79.35 -22.41 40.78
C SER A 868 80.65 -21.59 40.87
N ASP A 869 81.76 -22.29 41.06
CA ASP A 869 83.10 -21.74 40.83
C ASP A 869 83.36 -21.67 39.31
N GLY A 870 84.39 -20.93 38.88
CA GLY A 870 84.80 -20.90 37.46
C GLY A 870 85.40 -19.58 36.99
N ASP A 871 86.69 -19.41 37.29
CA ASP A 871 87.68 -18.55 36.62
C ASP A 871 87.47 -17.02 36.55
N ALA A 872 88.58 -16.32 36.77
CA ALA A 872 88.71 -14.87 36.67
C ALA A 872 89.55 -14.49 35.46
N ASP A 873 89.35 -13.26 34.97
CA ASP A 873 90.39 -12.52 34.24
C ASP A 873 90.25 -11.03 34.62
N GLU A 874 91.22 -10.53 35.38
CA GLU A 874 91.31 -9.10 35.70
C GLU A 874 92.03 -8.35 34.58
N TYR A 875 91.28 -7.57 33.80
CA TYR A 875 91.87 -6.51 32.96
C TYR A 875 91.40 -5.14 33.47
N ASN A 876 92.18 -4.61 34.40
CA ASN A 876 92.06 -3.26 34.92
C ASN A 876 92.89 -2.32 34.05
N ASP A 877 92.26 -1.34 33.38
CA ASP A 877 92.94 -0.34 32.54
C ASP A 877 92.36 1.05 32.79
N GLU A 878 93.17 1.97 33.29
CA GLU A 878 92.77 3.31 33.74
C GLU A 878 92.71 4.31 32.56
N GLY A 879 91.74 4.15 31.67
CA GLY A 879 91.56 4.97 30.46
C GLY A 879 90.49 6.06 30.58
N GLY A 880 90.83 7.20 31.19
CA GLY A 880 89.87 8.28 31.49
C GLY A 880 89.03 8.80 30.31
N SER A 881 87.70 8.86 30.50
CA SER A 881 86.77 9.68 29.71
C SER A 881 85.48 9.95 30.45
N THR A 882 85.25 11.23 30.75
CA THR A 882 84.06 11.87 31.34
C THR A 882 82.75 11.04 31.31
N ILE A 883 82.32 10.60 32.49
CA ILE A 883 80.93 10.19 32.76
C ILE A 883 80.04 11.44 32.69
N MET A 884 78.85 11.34 32.10
CA MET A 884 77.86 12.44 32.07
C MET A 884 77.12 12.53 33.42
N LEU A 885 77.86 12.87 34.49
CA LEU A 885 77.35 12.77 35.86
C LEU A 885 76.25 13.79 36.18
N ASP A 886 76.32 14.99 35.61
CA ASP A 886 75.31 16.04 35.82
C ASP A 886 73.96 15.65 35.20
N GLU A 887 73.96 15.12 33.97
CA GLU A 887 72.79 14.54 33.29
C GLU A 887 72.19 13.35 34.07
N VAL A 888 73.04 12.52 34.69
CA VAL A 888 72.62 11.43 35.59
C VAL A 888 71.90 11.95 36.83
N LEU A 889 72.42 13.02 37.46
CA LEU A 889 71.82 13.63 38.65
C LEU A 889 70.53 14.39 38.32
N ASP A 890 70.48 15.09 37.17
CA ASP A 890 69.27 15.77 36.69
C ASP A 890 68.14 14.76 36.42
N LEU A 891 68.43 13.70 35.66
CA LEU A 891 67.49 12.59 35.39
C LEU A 891 66.94 11.97 36.68
N LEU A 892 67.81 11.68 37.66
CA LEU A 892 67.40 11.12 38.95
C LEU A 892 66.55 12.11 39.75
N SER A 893 66.82 13.41 39.69
CA SER A 893 66.04 14.44 40.37
C SER A 893 64.67 14.70 39.72
N ARG A 894 64.59 14.67 38.38
CA ARG A 894 63.38 14.97 37.60
C ARG A 894 62.42 13.78 37.50
N ARG A 895 62.89 12.54 37.64
CA ARG A 895 62.09 11.31 37.41
C ARG A 895 62.22 10.25 38.53
N TRP A 896 62.58 10.67 39.75
CA TRP A 896 62.68 9.81 40.94
C TRP A 896 61.45 8.93 41.20
N ASP A 897 60.27 9.37 40.76
CA ASP A 897 58.99 8.75 41.02
C ASP A 897 58.65 7.59 40.07
N ARG A 898 59.43 7.47 38.97
CA ARG A 898 59.29 6.51 37.85
C ARG A 898 60.47 5.51 37.75
N ILE A 899 61.57 5.78 38.44
CA ILE A 899 62.81 4.97 38.42
C ILE A 899 62.81 3.92 39.55
N ASN A 900 63.28 2.70 39.29
CA ASN A 900 63.51 1.73 40.36
C ASN A 900 64.78 2.08 41.16
N GLY A 901 64.61 2.71 42.32
CA GLY A 901 65.73 3.17 43.14
C GLY A 901 66.71 2.08 43.57
N ALA A 902 66.24 0.84 43.81
CA ALA A 902 67.13 -0.27 44.17
C ALA A 902 67.97 -0.82 42.98
N GLN A 903 67.66 -0.39 41.75
CA GLN A 903 68.48 -0.64 40.56
C GLN A 903 69.35 0.59 40.21
N ALA A 904 68.82 1.81 40.30
CA ALA A 904 69.60 3.03 40.09
C ALA A 904 70.81 3.12 41.06
N LEU A 905 70.60 2.85 42.35
CA LEU A 905 71.66 2.82 43.36
C LEU A 905 72.72 1.72 43.15
N LYS A 906 72.51 0.77 42.23
CA LYS A 906 73.50 -0.24 41.83
C LYS A 906 74.27 0.12 40.55
N LEU A 907 73.82 1.15 39.83
CA LEU A 907 74.44 1.62 38.59
C LEU A 907 75.33 2.84 38.81
N LEU A 908 75.07 3.62 39.87
CA LEU A 908 75.91 4.75 40.25
C LEU A 908 77.34 4.34 40.64
N PRO A 909 78.37 5.14 40.27
CA PRO A 909 79.72 4.97 40.79
C PRO A 909 79.77 4.98 42.33
N LYS A 910 80.73 4.27 42.94
CA LYS A 910 80.88 4.23 44.41
C LYS A 910 81.33 5.58 44.98
N GLU A 911 81.81 6.45 44.11
CA GLU A 911 82.40 7.76 44.35
C GLU A 911 81.35 8.89 44.43
N THR A 912 80.07 8.61 44.08
CA THR A 912 79.00 9.62 44.16
C THR A 912 78.71 10.00 45.61
N LYS A 913 78.70 11.31 45.92
CA LYS A 913 78.47 11.77 47.29
C LYS A 913 77.00 11.58 47.66
N LEU A 914 76.74 11.11 48.88
CA LEU A 914 75.38 10.93 49.39
C LEU A 914 74.56 12.24 49.42
N GLN A 915 75.24 13.39 49.55
CA GLN A 915 74.62 14.72 49.49
C GLN A 915 73.92 14.98 48.16
N ASP A 916 74.54 14.59 47.04
CA ASP A 916 74.06 14.84 45.69
C ASP A 916 72.81 13.97 45.38
N LEU A 917 72.62 12.88 46.13
CA LEU A 917 71.50 11.96 46.03
C LEU A 917 70.29 12.33 46.92
N LEU A 918 70.36 13.40 47.73
CA LEU A 918 69.27 13.78 48.65
C LEU A 918 67.98 14.16 47.93
N SER A 919 68.09 14.82 46.77
CA SER A 919 66.99 15.19 45.87
C SER A 919 66.19 13.99 45.39
N PHE A 920 66.87 12.87 45.15
CA PHE A 920 66.32 11.60 44.68
C PHE A 920 65.80 10.73 45.84
N LEU A 921 66.62 10.52 46.88
CA LEU A 921 66.31 9.59 47.98
C LEU A 921 65.18 10.08 48.89
N GLY A 922 65.12 11.38 49.18
CA GLY A 922 64.14 11.95 50.12
C GLY A 922 62.68 11.72 49.69
N PRO A 923 62.30 12.12 48.46
CA PRO A 923 60.96 11.85 47.91
C PRO A 923 60.66 10.36 47.73
N LEU A 924 61.64 9.59 47.22
CA LEU A 924 61.52 8.15 46.96
C LEU A 924 61.15 7.37 48.23
N LEU A 925 61.90 7.57 49.33
CA LEU A 925 61.69 6.88 50.60
C LEU A 925 60.33 7.23 51.24
N ARG A 926 59.88 8.49 51.07
CA ARG A 926 58.56 8.94 51.53
C ARG A 926 57.45 8.19 50.79
N LYS A 927 57.49 8.18 49.44
CA LYS A 927 56.53 7.48 48.58
C LYS A 927 56.51 5.97 48.86
N SER A 928 57.66 5.32 49.07
CA SER A 928 57.70 3.88 49.37
C SER A 928 57.09 3.53 50.74
N SER A 929 57.31 4.36 51.75
CA SER A 929 56.75 4.17 53.10
C SER A 929 55.23 4.34 53.11
N GLU A 930 54.71 5.31 52.35
CA GLU A 930 53.28 5.51 52.16
C GLU A 930 52.63 4.35 51.38
N MET A 931 53.21 3.95 50.25
CA MET A 931 52.72 2.82 49.44
C MET A 931 52.64 1.51 50.25
N TYR A 932 53.63 1.23 51.11
CA TYR A 932 53.60 0.06 51.99
C TYR A 932 52.40 0.06 52.94
N ARG A 933 52.11 1.20 53.59
CA ARG A 933 50.96 1.37 54.49
C ARG A 933 49.64 1.16 53.72
N ASN A 934 49.49 1.81 52.58
CA ASN A 934 48.28 1.73 51.75
C ASN A 934 48.05 0.30 51.22
N CYS A 935 49.11 -0.39 50.76
CA CYS A 935 49.02 -1.79 50.33
C CYS A 935 48.63 -2.74 51.48
N SER A 936 49.05 -2.46 52.71
CA SER A 936 48.66 -3.24 53.89
C SER A 936 47.15 -3.12 54.18
N VAL A 937 46.57 -1.92 54.04
CA VAL A 937 45.12 -1.70 54.17
C VAL A 937 44.35 -2.42 53.06
N ILE A 938 44.78 -2.27 51.80
CA ILE A 938 44.15 -2.92 50.64
C ILE A 938 44.16 -4.44 50.78
N LYS A 939 45.28 -5.03 51.26
CA LYS A 939 45.39 -6.47 51.53
C LYS A 939 44.30 -6.95 52.49
N SER A 940 44.13 -6.28 53.62
CA SER A 940 43.12 -6.63 54.63
C SER A 940 41.69 -6.53 54.09
N LEU A 941 41.39 -5.50 53.29
CA LEU A 941 40.08 -5.35 52.64
C LEU A 941 39.80 -6.49 51.65
N ARG A 942 40.75 -6.82 50.77
CA ARG A 942 40.60 -7.94 49.81
C ARG A 942 40.50 -9.31 50.50
N GLN A 943 41.10 -9.49 51.67
CA GLN A 943 40.91 -10.70 52.49
C GLN A 943 39.48 -10.80 53.04
N SER A 944 38.89 -9.68 53.49
CA SER A 944 37.48 -9.64 53.93
C SER A 944 36.50 -9.96 52.79
N GLU A 945 36.68 -9.35 51.61
CA GLU A 945 35.88 -9.66 50.41
C GLU A 945 35.96 -11.15 50.02
N ASN A 946 37.15 -11.73 50.06
CA ASN A 946 37.35 -13.16 49.71
C ASN A 946 36.53 -14.08 50.64
N LEU A 947 36.46 -13.75 51.93
CA LEU A 947 35.69 -14.51 52.91
C LEU A 947 34.18 -14.42 52.63
N GLN A 948 33.66 -13.22 52.30
CA GLN A 948 32.25 -13.03 51.93
C GLN A 948 31.87 -13.77 50.63
N VAL A 949 32.81 -13.90 49.68
CA VAL A 949 32.59 -14.67 48.44
C VAL A 949 32.59 -16.19 48.72
N LYS A 950 33.44 -16.67 49.64
CA LYS A 950 33.45 -18.08 50.06
C LYS A 950 32.12 -18.50 50.71
N ASP A 951 31.53 -17.67 51.56
CA ASP A 951 30.23 -17.93 52.19
C ASP A 951 29.08 -18.03 51.17
N LYS A 952 28.99 -17.08 50.24
CA LYS A 952 28.02 -17.12 49.12
C LYS A 952 28.19 -18.38 48.27
N LEU A 953 29.44 -18.80 48.01
CA LEU A 953 29.77 -20.01 47.27
C LEU A 953 29.37 -21.29 48.03
N TYR A 954 29.53 -21.33 49.35
CA TYR A 954 29.09 -22.43 50.20
C TYR A 954 27.56 -22.59 50.17
N SER A 955 26.83 -21.47 50.30
CA SER A 955 25.37 -21.44 50.23
C SER A 955 24.82 -21.99 48.91
N GLN A 956 25.43 -21.64 47.76
CA GLN A 956 25.03 -22.15 46.44
C GLN A 956 25.30 -23.66 46.25
N ARG A 957 26.31 -24.23 46.91
CA ARG A 957 26.64 -25.67 46.82
C ARG A 957 25.68 -26.59 47.58
N LYS A 958 24.80 -26.04 48.41
CA LYS A 958 23.86 -26.81 49.27
C LYS A 958 22.63 -27.36 48.53
N ALA A 959 22.42 -27.00 47.26
CA ALA A 959 21.26 -27.43 46.47
C ALA A 959 21.33 -28.92 46.07
N VAL A 960 20.18 -29.60 46.05
CA VAL A 960 20.06 -31.05 45.77
C VAL A 960 18.94 -31.31 44.76
N VAL A 961 19.13 -32.26 43.85
CA VAL A 961 18.16 -32.64 42.81
C VAL A 961 17.92 -34.15 42.82
N LYS A 962 16.66 -34.58 42.71
CA LYS A 962 16.25 -36.00 42.76
C LYS A 962 16.06 -36.57 41.35
N ILE A 963 16.67 -37.74 41.10
CA ILE A 963 16.60 -38.44 39.81
C ILE A 963 15.77 -39.72 39.97
N THR A 964 14.84 -39.96 39.05
CA THR A 964 13.97 -41.15 39.01
C THR A 964 14.31 -42.05 37.81
N GLY A 965 13.81 -43.28 37.80
CA GLY A 965 13.97 -44.22 36.67
C GLY A 965 13.38 -43.72 35.34
N ASP A 966 12.57 -42.66 35.37
CA ASP A 966 11.88 -42.07 34.21
C ASP A 966 12.41 -40.67 33.85
N SER A 967 13.46 -40.21 34.54
CA SER A 967 14.18 -39.00 34.19
C SER A 967 14.77 -39.11 32.77
N MET A 968 14.38 -38.18 31.90
CA MET A 968 14.83 -38.11 30.51
C MET A 968 15.73 -36.89 30.30
N CYS A 969 16.74 -37.04 29.44
CA CYS A 969 17.58 -35.92 29.03
C CYS A 969 16.78 -34.96 28.11
N SER A 970 16.66 -33.70 28.50
CA SER A 970 15.94 -32.65 27.74
C SER A 970 16.51 -32.30 26.36
N LEU A 971 17.60 -32.95 25.92
CA LEU A 971 18.26 -32.71 24.62
C LEU A 971 18.27 -33.94 23.69
N CYS A 972 18.03 -35.15 24.20
CA CYS A 972 18.00 -36.37 23.38
C CYS A 972 16.86 -37.33 23.70
N HIS A 973 16.02 -37.00 24.69
CA HIS A 973 14.84 -37.74 25.17
C HIS A 973 15.09 -39.18 25.65
N LYS A 974 16.34 -39.64 25.68
CA LYS A 974 16.73 -40.93 26.29
C LYS A 974 16.78 -40.79 27.82
N LYS A 975 16.47 -41.88 28.53
CA LYS A 975 16.55 -41.95 30.00
C LYS A 975 17.97 -41.62 30.50
N ILE A 976 18.07 -41.00 31.67
CA ILE A 976 19.36 -40.65 32.31
C ILE A 976 19.94 -41.88 33.02
N GLY A 977 19.15 -42.53 33.88
CA GLY A 977 19.58 -43.77 34.56
C GLY A 977 20.90 -43.58 35.31
N THR A 978 21.92 -44.34 34.94
CA THR A 978 23.27 -44.31 35.53
C THR A 978 24.27 -43.39 34.81
N SER A 979 23.83 -42.65 33.77
CA SER A 979 24.74 -41.80 32.98
C SER A 979 25.02 -40.45 33.65
N VAL A 980 26.22 -39.90 33.39
CA VAL A 980 26.62 -38.59 33.92
C VAL A 980 25.73 -37.50 33.33
N PHE A 981 25.10 -36.71 34.20
CA PHE A 981 24.18 -35.64 33.86
C PHE A 981 24.75 -34.26 34.20
N ALA A 982 24.11 -33.22 33.68
CA ALA A 982 24.24 -31.85 34.13
C ALA A 982 22.84 -31.28 34.42
N VAL A 983 22.75 -30.39 35.40
CA VAL A 983 21.55 -29.61 35.71
C VAL A 983 21.80 -28.18 35.26
N TYR A 984 20.84 -27.57 34.56
CA TYR A 984 20.92 -26.13 34.27
C TYR A 984 20.65 -25.28 35.53
N PRO A 985 21.01 -23.98 35.55
CA PRO A 985 20.77 -23.09 36.70
C PRO A 985 19.29 -22.93 37.12
N ASN A 986 18.34 -23.42 36.32
CA ASN A 986 16.92 -23.47 36.68
C ASN A 986 16.54 -24.66 37.58
N GLY A 987 17.47 -25.56 37.92
CA GLY A 987 17.28 -26.72 38.79
C GLY A 987 16.43 -27.86 38.22
N SER A 988 15.64 -27.61 37.17
CA SER A 988 14.66 -28.53 36.61
C SER A 988 15.11 -29.22 35.33
N THR A 989 15.95 -28.57 34.50
CA THR A 989 16.35 -29.10 33.20
C THR A 989 17.55 -30.03 33.36
N LEU A 990 17.28 -31.34 33.27
CA LEU A 990 18.25 -32.41 33.36
C LEU A 990 18.71 -32.85 31.97
N VAL A 991 20.01 -32.90 31.73
CA VAL A 991 20.60 -33.36 30.45
C VAL A 991 21.77 -34.30 30.67
N HIS A 992 22.05 -35.20 29.73
CA HIS A 992 23.33 -35.93 29.74
C HIS A 992 24.48 -34.95 29.57
N PHE A 993 25.60 -35.19 30.28
CA PHE A 993 26.80 -34.37 30.19
C PHE A 993 27.36 -34.28 28.75
N VAL A 994 27.19 -35.35 27.96
CA VAL A 994 27.54 -35.38 26.54
C VAL A 994 26.67 -34.40 25.75
N CYS A 995 25.34 -34.48 25.89
CA CYS A 995 24.41 -33.57 25.20
C CYS A 995 24.63 -32.11 25.62
N PHE A 996 24.92 -31.85 26.90
CA PHE A 996 25.32 -30.53 27.37
C PHE A 996 26.57 -30.02 26.65
N ARG A 997 27.68 -30.78 26.69
CA ARG A 997 28.95 -30.44 26.02
C ARG A 997 28.73 -30.15 24.53
N ASP A 998 27.95 -30.99 23.85
CA ASP A 998 27.75 -30.89 22.41
C ASP A 998 26.86 -29.67 22.05
N SER A 999 25.90 -29.31 22.91
CA SER A 999 25.13 -28.05 22.79
C SER A 999 25.98 -26.80 23.04
N GLN A 1000 26.99 -26.87 23.93
CA GLN A 1000 27.95 -25.78 24.12
C GLN A 1000 28.89 -25.64 22.91
N ASN A 1001 29.35 -26.75 22.33
CA ASN A 1001 30.18 -26.74 21.12
C ASN A 1001 29.44 -26.14 19.91
N MET A 1002 28.16 -26.50 19.70
CA MET A 1002 27.31 -25.87 18.68
C MET A 1002 27.27 -24.34 18.81
N LYS A 1003 27.10 -23.83 20.04
CA LYS A 1003 27.09 -22.38 20.32
C LYS A 1003 28.46 -21.71 20.19
N ALA A 1004 29.56 -22.48 20.27
CA ALA A 1004 30.92 -21.96 20.11
C ALA A 1004 31.32 -21.79 18.64
N VAL A 1005 30.85 -22.65 17.72
CA VAL A 1005 31.17 -22.57 16.29
C VAL A 1005 30.50 -21.35 15.64
N GLY A 1006 29.22 -21.10 15.94
CA GLY A 1006 28.46 -19.97 15.38
C GLY A 1006 28.85 -18.57 15.91
N LYS A 1007 29.78 -18.48 16.87
CA LYS A 1007 30.33 -17.21 17.41
C LYS A 1007 31.86 -17.27 17.51
N GLY A 1008 32.49 -17.98 16.57
CA GLY A 1008 33.91 -18.36 16.58
C GLY A 1008 34.91 -17.32 16.05
N SER A 1009 34.50 -16.08 15.75
CA SER A 1009 35.42 -15.01 15.35
C SER A 1009 34.99 -13.66 15.92
N GLN A 1010 36.01 -12.85 16.27
CA GLN A 1010 35.93 -11.56 16.98
C GLN A 1010 35.40 -11.62 18.44
N LEU A 1011 35.75 -10.58 19.22
CA LEU A 1011 35.33 -10.34 20.62
C LEU A 1011 35.67 -11.44 21.65
N ARG A 1012 36.92 -11.91 21.65
CA ARG A 1012 37.56 -12.52 22.83
C ARG A 1012 37.91 -11.43 23.86
N LYS A 1013 37.20 -11.43 25.00
CA LYS A 1013 37.68 -11.04 26.35
C LYS A 1013 38.63 -9.83 26.48
N ARG A 1014 38.11 -8.70 26.99
CA ARG A 1014 38.54 -8.11 28.29
C ARG A 1014 37.71 -6.87 28.67
N LEU A 1015 36.73 -7.09 29.54
CA LEU A 1015 36.73 -6.47 30.86
C LEU A 1015 37.42 -7.46 31.83
#